data_AF-A0A2G8SXD6-F1
#
_entry.id   AF-A0A2G8SXD6-F1
#
_cell.length_a   1.000
_cell.length_b   1.000
_cell.length_c   1.000
_cell.angle_alpha   90.00
_cell.angle_beta   90.00
_cell.angle_gamma   90.00
#
_symmetry.space_group_name_H-M   'P 1'
#
loop_
_entity.id
_entity.type
_entity.pdbx_description
1 polymer ?
#
loop_
_entity_poly.entity_id
_entity_poly.type
_entity_poly.pdbx_seq_one_letter_code
_entity_poly.pdbx_strand_id
1 'polypeptide(L)'
;MPGLIRHVVEAARAQRTAWRRARNLQARALPGLSIVSIVSTPAARWIAVAGVVAALAGATLIGSHARGLVRAAGAAGARPAAQFQAALAPGAVFSVPDQTGITLAEVDGGALLIAAATQSAPAVKIDLCGQMRGRRLLPLRIGDGFDDVAGWVARGKTAPHTVAVGGPGTRDMPRVLVSGDVAGDFAADAAGTPAPLQLRWDGADPTVRWIGDGARGKLVQGAQGQAALRRGGWLVWRPDAALHIQRRPSAGCPQAGELLVRVVRSVPGSLASGQSGAHRKAYVSAYPSSGEPVSAWLGAGRYQVPLEAGGKLEDQALFQALRARGMVRLGPGGLAELAPRDLPAWRAAPTPGRAGQLAGWDQVTLDAGAVKLLERLHRMADGGYVREQVRVFNNEQRLLAWRAPEGRQSQPQPQPQPQWQASVGAAAVSSSAAMPAAASRLFAAVGQGWAPWSRIDSWPDAAESARLTLALAQPARGGETLQLMLIGRAGAVQGARILHARDACTGRACAHGGAAQVLTFALLPGARSVSFEAGALDMSVLALPGDQQYRHLHVAEGRLDWQPLVSVGMAGTVGTAGTAATMATSARPAARSQVTLDDRNGVPLWRFGAPTPAAIDAGLAPLLGIRLEHANSIAGMLARLPSSDGAPHAARLTLDLALQAASQGALDCIGMRRGRWDGKACSGGVAPPSGRHAGIVIVDLETGDVLAAAGAGGAPVSAANWNEVRNFDRMDPARSPLRLPAFQHDGGANSSPGSTFKVISALGLEQAALRDPRIDALLGGMPLAAINGMARERGFAFRTGSSSYPAGATATGLAHITNYRGQHLDRRAEAGRLGLAQALTYSLNTWFAWSAELSDLTLFGRAEGGAPYLQPLEPGALDSVRPIVGMAHRLGFGQKLRLDGGLLPPDYQWAAWDALQASASNIDPIHSRHELRQMSIGLRMQATPLQMALAAGAVGQGKVIAPRLLLSLDNRPAASGLTAPLGVRLDRIRAGMKGVIDVGTAAGAFRGARFDALRRGLFGKTGTSPLGAKGAKGASELATVWFTGWIEPGSLPGQPHRLALAAFVSHSESTGGEHAAPIVAAVLASSQGRQHGPDQQNREQKGK
;
A
#
# COMPACT_ATOMS: atom_id res chain seq x y z
N MET A 1 -28.74 -16.33 -25.50
CA MET A 1 -27.72 -17.40 -25.63
C MET A 1 -27.57 -18.03 -27.04
N PRO A 2 -27.53 -17.32 -28.21
CA PRO A 2 -27.39 -18.01 -29.50
C PRO A 2 -25.94 -18.38 -29.91
N GLY A 3 -24.94 -17.60 -29.45
CA GLY A 3 -23.58 -17.67 -30.00
C GLY A 3 -22.80 -18.96 -29.72
N LEU A 4 -22.99 -19.58 -28.55
CA LEU A 4 -22.24 -20.78 -28.16
C LEU A 4 -22.61 -22.00 -29.03
N ILE A 5 -23.92 -22.20 -29.26
CA ILE A 5 -24.43 -23.29 -30.10
C ILE A 5 -23.98 -23.09 -31.54
N ARG A 6 -23.99 -21.85 -32.04
CA ARG A 6 -23.50 -21.51 -33.37
C ARG A 6 -22.02 -21.86 -33.54
N HIS A 7 -21.15 -21.51 -32.59
CA HIS A 7 -19.74 -21.88 -32.64
C HIS A 7 -19.50 -23.40 -32.58
N VAL A 8 -20.27 -24.15 -31.77
CA VAL A 8 -20.16 -25.62 -31.74
C VAL A 8 -20.59 -26.25 -33.07
N VAL A 9 -21.65 -25.74 -33.70
CA VAL A 9 -22.12 -26.21 -35.02
C VAL A 9 -21.13 -25.83 -36.14
N GLU A 10 -20.57 -24.62 -36.11
CA GLU A 10 -19.55 -24.16 -37.07
C GLU A 10 -18.24 -24.96 -36.91
N ALA A 11 -17.79 -25.24 -35.69
CA ALA A 11 -16.64 -26.11 -35.42
C ALA A 11 -16.88 -27.54 -35.91
N ALA A 12 -18.05 -28.13 -35.63
CA ALA A 12 -18.41 -29.47 -36.11
C ALA A 12 -18.50 -29.54 -37.65
N ARG A 13 -18.95 -28.48 -38.32
CA ARG A 13 -18.94 -28.36 -39.79
C ARG A 13 -17.51 -28.21 -40.33
N ALA A 14 -16.67 -27.40 -39.72
CA ALA A 14 -15.26 -27.26 -40.11
C ALA A 14 -14.50 -28.59 -39.96
N GLN A 15 -14.71 -29.30 -38.85
CA GLN A 15 -14.09 -30.60 -38.57
C GLN A 15 -14.59 -31.70 -39.52
N ARG A 16 -15.89 -31.74 -39.88
CA ARG A 16 -16.43 -32.61 -40.94
C ARG A 16 -15.83 -32.30 -42.31
N THR A 17 -15.64 -31.03 -42.66
CA THR A 17 -15.01 -30.63 -43.93
C THR A 17 -13.53 -31.02 -43.98
N ALA A 18 -12.80 -30.86 -42.88
CA ALA A 18 -11.41 -31.32 -42.75
C ALA A 18 -11.30 -32.85 -42.89
N TRP A 19 -12.18 -33.61 -42.22
CA TRP A 19 -12.26 -35.07 -42.37
C TRP A 19 -12.57 -35.51 -43.80
N ARG A 20 -13.51 -34.84 -44.50
CA ARG A 20 -13.80 -35.13 -45.92
C ARG A 20 -12.61 -34.83 -46.83
N ARG A 21 -11.85 -33.75 -46.59
CA ARG A 21 -10.62 -33.45 -47.34
C ARG A 21 -9.52 -34.49 -47.09
N ALA A 22 -9.31 -34.91 -45.84
CA ALA A 22 -8.36 -35.98 -45.51
C ALA A 22 -8.73 -37.31 -46.20
N ARG A 23 -10.01 -37.69 -46.18
CA ARG A 23 -10.49 -38.92 -46.82
C ARG A 23 -10.35 -38.89 -48.35
N ASN A 24 -10.62 -37.74 -48.98
CA ASN A 24 -10.44 -37.58 -50.43
C ASN A 24 -8.97 -37.54 -50.87
N LEU A 25 -8.04 -37.15 -49.97
CA LEU A 25 -6.59 -37.23 -50.24
C LEU A 25 -6.04 -38.67 -50.11
N GLN A 26 -6.68 -39.52 -49.29
CA GLN A 26 -6.31 -40.94 -49.15
C GLN A 26 -6.92 -41.85 -50.24
N ALA A 27 -7.95 -41.40 -50.95
CA ALA A 27 -8.67 -42.20 -51.96
C ALA A 27 -7.98 -42.28 -53.34
N ARG A 28 -6.72 -41.87 -53.47
CA ARG A 28 -5.93 -41.93 -54.72
C ARG A 28 -4.81 -42.99 -54.65
N ALA A 29 -5.15 -44.18 -54.15
CA ALA A 29 -4.33 -45.38 -54.29
C ALA A 29 -5.21 -46.64 -54.33
N LEU A 30 -4.98 -47.47 -55.36
CA LEU A 30 -5.49 -48.83 -55.61
C LEU A 30 -6.98 -48.99 -56.01
N PRO A 31 -7.28 -49.86 -57.02
CA PRO A 31 -8.63 -50.04 -57.55
C PRO A 31 -9.37 -51.26 -56.99
N GLY A 32 -10.71 -51.16 -56.96
CA GLY A 32 -11.66 -52.24 -57.24
C GLY A 32 -11.75 -53.44 -56.28
N LEU A 33 -12.90 -53.60 -55.63
CA LEU A 33 -13.54 -54.91 -55.39
C LEU A 33 -15.03 -54.72 -55.07
N SER A 34 -15.87 -55.62 -55.58
CA SER A 34 -17.33 -55.50 -55.58
C SER A 34 -17.97 -55.84 -54.23
N ILE A 35 -19.08 -55.17 -53.92
CA ILE A 35 -19.88 -55.43 -52.70
C ILE A 35 -20.82 -56.61 -52.96
N VAL A 36 -20.68 -57.68 -52.17
CA VAL A 36 -21.68 -58.76 -52.06
C VAL A 36 -22.48 -58.58 -50.78
N SER A 37 -23.79 -58.59 -50.91
CA SER A 37 -24.75 -58.55 -49.80
C SER A 37 -24.67 -59.85 -48.98
N ILE A 38 -24.37 -59.78 -47.68
CA ILE A 38 -24.43 -60.94 -46.79
C ILE A 38 -25.45 -60.73 -45.67
N VAL A 39 -26.23 -61.78 -45.45
CA VAL A 39 -27.38 -61.89 -44.56
C VAL A 39 -26.98 -61.88 -43.08
N SER A 40 -27.91 -61.44 -42.23
CA SER A 40 -27.83 -61.41 -40.78
C SER A 40 -27.48 -62.75 -40.10
N THR A 41 -26.40 -62.78 -39.31
CA THR A 41 -26.22 -63.60 -38.08
C THR A 41 -25.12 -62.96 -37.19
N PRO A 42 -24.52 -63.65 -36.19
CA PRO A 42 -24.69 -63.40 -34.76
C PRO A 42 -23.83 -62.25 -34.16
N ALA A 43 -23.33 -61.32 -34.96
CA ALA A 43 -22.38 -60.28 -34.55
C ALA A 43 -22.88 -59.36 -33.41
N ALA A 44 -24.20 -59.15 -33.29
CA ALA A 44 -24.79 -58.29 -32.27
C ALA A 44 -24.47 -58.73 -30.82
N ARG A 45 -24.33 -60.05 -30.56
CA ARG A 45 -23.97 -60.56 -29.23
C ARG A 45 -22.51 -60.24 -28.88
N TRP A 46 -21.59 -60.33 -29.85
CA TRP A 46 -20.19 -59.95 -29.65
C TRP A 46 -20.00 -58.46 -29.47
N ILE A 47 -20.77 -57.62 -30.17
CA ILE A 47 -20.77 -56.16 -29.96
C ILE A 47 -21.29 -55.80 -28.56
N ALA A 48 -22.34 -56.48 -28.08
CA ALA A 48 -22.84 -56.29 -26.72
C ALA A 48 -21.80 -56.70 -25.66
N VAL A 49 -21.14 -57.86 -25.82
CA VAL A 49 -20.07 -58.32 -24.92
C VAL A 49 -18.87 -57.36 -24.95
N ALA A 50 -18.43 -56.91 -26.14
CA ALA A 50 -17.37 -55.91 -26.26
C ALA A 50 -17.75 -54.57 -25.61
N GLY A 51 -19.02 -54.16 -25.71
CA GLY A 51 -19.56 -52.99 -25.02
C GLY A 51 -19.53 -53.13 -23.49
N VAL A 52 -19.89 -54.30 -22.96
CA VAL A 52 -19.82 -54.60 -21.52
C VAL A 52 -18.37 -54.66 -21.03
N VAL A 53 -17.46 -55.27 -21.78
CA VAL A 53 -16.02 -55.30 -21.45
C VAL A 53 -15.42 -53.90 -21.50
N ALA A 54 -15.78 -53.07 -22.50
CA ALA A 54 -15.35 -51.67 -22.57
C ALA A 54 -15.95 -50.82 -21.42
N ALA A 55 -17.20 -51.06 -21.03
CA ALA A 55 -17.82 -50.39 -19.89
C ALA A 55 -17.19 -50.81 -18.55
N LEU A 56 -16.86 -52.09 -18.37
CA LEU A 56 -16.14 -52.59 -17.18
C LEU A 56 -14.70 -52.08 -17.14
N ALA A 57 -13.99 -52.07 -18.27
CA ALA A 57 -12.65 -51.47 -18.37
C ALA A 57 -12.69 -49.96 -18.10
N GLY A 58 -13.70 -49.26 -18.61
CA GLY A 58 -13.95 -47.85 -18.31
C GLY A 58 -14.27 -47.62 -16.83
N ALA A 59 -15.09 -48.48 -16.22
CA ALA A 59 -15.42 -48.40 -14.79
C ALA A 59 -14.22 -48.73 -13.89
N THR A 60 -13.33 -49.65 -14.27
CA THR A 60 -12.08 -49.89 -13.54
C THR A 60 -11.05 -48.79 -13.76
N LEU A 61 -11.00 -48.13 -14.93
CA LEU A 61 -10.21 -46.92 -15.17
C LEU A 61 -10.73 -45.73 -14.36
N ILE A 62 -12.04 -45.51 -14.32
CA ILE A 62 -12.68 -44.45 -13.51
C ILE A 62 -12.49 -44.77 -12.02
N GLY A 63 -12.63 -46.03 -11.60
CA GLY A 63 -12.41 -46.47 -10.23
C GLY A 63 -10.93 -46.39 -9.79
N SER A 64 -9.99 -46.68 -10.68
CA SER A 64 -8.55 -46.52 -10.41
C SER A 64 -8.12 -45.06 -10.41
N HIS A 65 -8.65 -44.22 -11.32
CA HIS A 65 -8.48 -42.77 -11.25
C HIS A 65 -9.15 -42.16 -10.02
N ALA A 66 -10.33 -42.62 -9.59
CA ALA A 66 -10.98 -42.16 -8.37
C ALA A 66 -10.18 -42.56 -7.12
N ARG A 67 -9.68 -43.80 -7.04
CA ARG A 67 -8.77 -44.23 -5.95
C ARG A 67 -7.42 -43.50 -6.02
N GLY A 68 -6.93 -43.18 -7.22
CA GLY A 68 -5.75 -42.35 -7.44
C GLY A 68 -5.95 -40.91 -6.99
N LEU A 69 -7.12 -40.32 -7.26
CA LEU A 69 -7.54 -39.00 -6.79
C LEU A 69 -7.74 -38.97 -5.27
N VAL A 70 -8.27 -40.04 -4.67
CA VAL A 70 -8.39 -40.17 -3.20
C VAL A 70 -7.01 -40.32 -2.54
N ARG A 71 -6.07 -41.08 -3.14
CA ARG A 71 -4.67 -41.13 -2.68
C ARG A 71 -3.96 -39.79 -2.88
N ALA A 72 -4.21 -39.08 -3.98
CA ALA A 72 -3.69 -37.73 -4.23
C ALA A 72 -4.32 -36.67 -3.30
N ALA A 73 -5.56 -36.87 -2.86
CA ALA A 73 -6.23 -36.05 -1.84
C ALA A 73 -5.64 -36.32 -0.45
N GLY A 74 -5.29 -37.57 -0.12
CA GLY A 74 -4.46 -37.88 1.06
C GLY A 74 -3.09 -37.19 1.01
N ALA A 75 -2.47 -37.12 -0.18
CA ALA A 75 -1.24 -36.37 -0.40
C ALA A 75 -1.39 -34.83 -0.39
N ALA A 76 -2.61 -34.29 -0.27
CA ALA A 76 -2.81 -32.83 -0.15
C ALA A 76 -2.24 -32.27 1.17
N GLY A 77 -2.15 -33.10 2.23
CA GLY A 77 -1.44 -32.76 3.47
C GLY A 77 0.09 -32.79 3.34
N ALA A 78 0.65 -33.52 2.36
CA ALA A 78 2.09 -33.67 2.18
C ALA A 78 2.73 -32.49 1.42
N ARG A 79 2.01 -31.86 0.48
CA ARG A 79 2.54 -30.74 -0.32
C ARG A 79 3.00 -29.53 0.52
N PRO A 80 2.26 -29.08 1.56
CA PRO A 80 2.74 -28.01 2.44
C PRO A 80 3.91 -28.42 3.34
N ALA A 81 4.11 -29.71 3.63
CA ALA A 81 5.23 -30.16 4.45
C ALA A 81 6.56 -30.21 3.67
N ALA A 82 6.51 -30.36 2.34
CA ALA A 82 7.68 -30.49 1.47
C ALA A 82 8.70 -29.34 1.59
N GLN A 83 8.24 -28.10 1.83
CA GLN A 83 9.15 -26.96 1.99
C GLN A 83 10.09 -27.08 3.21
N PHE A 84 9.71 -27.84 4.24
CA PHE A 84 10.53 -28.05 5.44
C PHE A 84 11.63 -29.10 5.25
N GLN A 85 11.67 -29.81 4.11
CA GLN A 85 12.72 -30.80 3.79
C GLN A 85 14.13 -30.18 3.71
N ALA A 86 14.24 -28.86 3.56
CA ALA A 86 15.51 -28.13 3.61
C ALA A 86 15.98 -27.77 5.03
N ALA A 87 15.15 -27.97 6.06
CA ALA A 87 15.43 -27.56 7.45
C ALA A 87 15.18 -28.66 8.51
N LEU A 88 14.44 -29.72 8.16
CA LEU A 88 14.10 -30.84 9.03
C LEU A 88 14.51 -32.16 8.35
N ALA A 89 14.69 -33.22 9.15
CA ALA A 89 15.00 -34.54 8.61
C ALA A 89 13.86 -35.08 7.72
N PRO A 90 14.17 -35.75 6.60
CA PRO A 90 13.17 -36.46 5.81
C PRO A 90 12.40 -37.46 6.68
N GLY A 91 11.08 -37.46 6.58
CA GLY A 91 10.20 -38.29 7.41
C GLY A 91 9.80 -37.69 8.75
N ALA A 92 10.39 -36.56 9.20
CA ALA A 92 10.05 -35.91 10.46
C ALA A 92 8.55 -35.55 10.55
N VAL A 93 7.95 -35.78 11.73
CA VAL A 93 6.50 -35.61 11.95
C VAL A 93 6.25 -34.53 12.98
N PHE A 94 5.31 -33.62 12.69
CA PHE A 94 4.88 -32.59 13.63
C PHE A 94 3.36 -32.32 13.51
N SER A 95 2.79 -31.66 14.52
CA SER A 95 1.36 -31.35 14.56
C SER A 95 1.15 -29.86 14.76
N VAL A 96 0.29 -29.26 13.94
CA VAL A 96 -0.19 -27.90 14.10
C VAL A 96 -1.53 -27.96 14.85
N PRO A 97 -1.64 -27.37 16.06
CA PRO A 97 -2.88 -27.39 16.82
C PRO A 97 -3.97 -26.52 16.17
N ASP A 98 -5.21 -26.86 16.47
CA ASP A 98 -6.40 -26.04 16.23
C ASP A 98 -6.58 -24.94 17.29
N GLN A 99 -6.08 -25.19 18.50
CA GLN A 99 -6.06 -24.25 19.62
C GLN A 99 -5.20 -23.01 19.34
N THR A 100 -5.65 -21.86 19.84
CA THR A 100 -4.93 -20.59 19.76
C THR A 100 -3.74 -20.60 20.72
N GLY A 101 -2.54 -20.25 20.25
CA GLY A 101 -1.35 -20.28 21.09
C GLY A 101 -0.03 -20.23 20.33
N ILE A 102 1.05 -20.22 21.09
CA ILE A 102 2.44 -20.31 20.64
C ILE A 102 3.05 -21.55 21.30
N THR A 103 3.45 -22.52 20.48
CA THR A 103 4.12 -23.73 20.94
C THR A 103 5.53 -23.85 20.35
N LEU A 104 6.40 -24.48 21.13
CA LEU A 104 7.77 -24.82 20.76
C LEU A 104 7.95 -26.33 20.91
N ALA A 105 8.56 -26.97 19.92
CA ALA A 105 8.83 -28.41 19.92
C ALA A 105 10.18 -28.70 19.27
N GLU A 106 10.96 -29.61 19.83
CA GLU A 106 12.12 -30.20 19.15
C GLU A 106 11.66 -31.36 18.25
N VAL A 107 12.30 -31.50 17.09
CA VAL A 107 11.97 -32.48 16.04
C VAL A 107 13.25 -32.96 15.36
N ASP A 108 13.20 -34.09 14.66
CA ASP A 108 14.39 -34.60 13.98
C ASP A 108 14.94 -33.58 12.95
N GLY A 109 16.19 -33.15 13.17
CA GLY A 109 16.88 -32.12 12.38
C GLY A 109 16.80 -30.68 12.90
N GLY A 110 15.98 -30.38 13.93
CA GLY A 110 15.93 -29.02 14.50
C GLY A 110 14.81 -28.76 15.51
N ALA A 111 14.32 -27.52 15.56
CA ALA A 111 13.22 -27.13 16.42
C ALA A 111 12.17 -26.32 15.66
N LEU A 112 10.91 -26.41 16.09
CA LEU A 112 9.76 -25.72 15.52
C LEU A 112 9.20 -24.67 16.49
N LEU A 113 8.83 -23.52 15.93
CA LEU A 113 7.85 -22.59 16.46
C LEU A 113 6.53 -22.77 15.70
N ILE A 114 5.42 -22.87 16.42
CA ILE A 114 4.07 -22.86 15.84
C ILE A 114 3.24 -21.80 16.54
N ALA A 115 2.83 -20.76 15.80
CA ALA A 115 2.04 -19.63 16.29
C ALA A 115 0.66 -19.62 15.62
N ALA A 116 -0.36 -20.11 16.33
CA ALA A 116 -1.74 -20.27 15.88
C ALA A 116 -2.63 -19.12 16.38
N ALA A 117 -3.34 -18.46 15.45
CA ALA A 117 -4.23 -17.32 15.75
C ALA A 117 -3.59 -16.19 16.57
N THR A 118 -2.32 -15.87 16.25
CA THR A 118 -1.57 -14.79 16.90
C THR A 118 -1.59 -13.48 16.13
N GLN A 119 -1.61 -12.36 16.85
CA GLN A 119 -1.41 -11.01 16.35
C GLN A 119 -0.07 -10.43 16.85
N SER A 120 0.69 -9.80 15.96
CA SER A 120 1.89 -9.04 16.33
C SER A 120 1.56 -7.57 16.58
N ALA A 121 2.17 -6.99 17.62
CA ALA A 121 2.27 -5.54 17.79
C ALA A 121 3.11 -4.92 16.65
N PRO A 122 3.02 -3.59 16.42
CA PRO A 122 3.95 -2.87 15.55
C PRO A 122 5.40 -3.13 15.96
N ALA A 123 6.29 -3.34 14.99
CA ALA A 123 7.70 -3.60 15.29
C ALA A 123 8.43 -2.30 15.66
N VAL A 124 9.04 -2.28 16.84
CA VAL A 124 10.01 -1.25 17.24
C VAL A 124 11.27 -1.44 16.40
N LYS A 125 11.67 -0.40 15.69
CA LYS A 125 12.92 -0.37 14.91
C LYS A 125 14.01 0.28 15.76
N ILE A 126 15.16 -0.37 15.82
CA ILE A 126 16.31 0.08 16.60
C ILE A 126 17.51 0.08 15.68
N ASP A 127 17.90 1.27 15.25
CA ASP A 127 19.13 1.50 14.49
C ASP A 127 20.33 1.19 15.39
N LEU A 128 21.17 0.23 14.98
CA LEU A 128 22.31 -0.21 15.79
C LEU A 128 23.47 0.78 15.75
N CYS A 129 23.60 1.60 14.70
CA CYS A 129 24.68 2.58 14.58
C CYS A 129 24.56 3.66 15.65
N GLY A 130 23.33 4.07 15.98
CA GLY A 130 23.05 4.96 17.12
C GLY A 130 23.31 4.33 18.50
N GLN A 131 23.60 3.02 18.57
CA GLN A 131 23.86 2.28 19.81
C GLN A 131 25.32 1.77 19.90
N MET A 132 26.21 2.19 19.02
CA MET A 132 27.60 1.72 18.97
C MET A 132 28.57 2.63 19.74
N ARG A 133 29.56 2.03 20.40
CA ARG A 133 30.80 2.69 20.81
C ARG A 133 31.97 1.93 20.19
N GLY A 134 32.49 2.44 19.07
CA GLY A 134 33.37 1.67 18.19
C GLY A 134 32.59 0.55 17.50
N ARG A 135 33.09 -0.70 17.52
CA ARG A 135 32.37 -1.87 16.98
C ARG A 135 31.43 -2.55 17.97
N ARG A 136 31.45 -2.12 19.23
CA ARG A 136 30.70 -2.75 20.33
C ARG A 136 29.35 -2.09 20.55
N LEU A 137 28.32 -2.91 20.69
CA LEU A 137 26.96 -2.49 21.02
C LEU A 137 26.86 -2.09 22.49
N LEU A 138 26.35 -0.88 22.77
CA LEU A 138 25.91 -0.49 24.11
C LEU A 138 24.73 -1.39 24.52
N PRO A 139 24.68 -1.92 25.76
CA PRO A 139 23.72 -2.97 26.09
C PRO A 139 22.26 -2.50 25.94
N LEU A 140 21.59 -3.03 24.91
CA LEU A 140 20.22 -2.71 24.57
C LEU A 140 19.27 -3.42 25.54
N ARG A 141 18.35 -2.66 26.13
CA ARG A 141 17.39 -3.17 27.12
C ARG A 141 15.98 -3.21 26.57
N ILE A 142 15.30 -4.32 26.80
CA ILE A 142 13.98 -4.63 26.27
C ILE A 142 13.14 -5.23 27.40
N GLY A 143 11.96 -4.67 27.68
CA GLY A 143 11.02 -5.16 28.69
C GLY A 143 11.14 -4.50 30.08
N ASP A 144 12.20 -3.72 30.34
CA ASP A 144 12.29 -2.89 31.56
C ASP A 144 11.12 -1.88 31.63
N GLY A 145 10.59 -1.61 32.83
CA GLY A 145 9.50 -0.66 33.07
C GLY A 145 9.98 0.79 33.15
N PHE A 146 9.06 1.76 33.03
CA PHE A 146 9.42 3.17 33.25
C PHE A 146 9.93 3.43 34.68
N ASP A 147 9.33 2.78 35.68
CA ASP A 147 9.70 2.97 37.09
C ASP A 147 11.12 2.43 37.38
N ASP A 148 11.57 1.37 36.70
CA ASP A 148 12.96 0.91 36.74
C ASP A 148 13.91 2.01 36.25
N VAL A 149 13.61 2.60 35.08
CA VAL A 149 14.42 3.66 34.46
C VAL A 149 14.43 4.92 35.34
N ALA A 150 13.28 5.32 35.89
CA ALA A 150 13.17 6.44 36.81
C ALA A 150 14.02 6.21 38.07
N GLY A 151 13.99 5.00 38.62
CA GLY A 151 14.83 4.59 39.74
C GLY A 151 16.33 4.65 39.44
N TRP A 152 16.76 4.34 38.20
CA TRP A 152 18.17 4.48 37.81
C TRP A 152 18.62 5.94 37.76
N VAL A 153 17.82 6.81 37.16
CA VAL A 153 18.11 8.26 37.05
C VAL A 153 18.11 8.94 38.43
N ALA A 154 17.20 8.52 39.32
CA ALA A 154 17.17 8.99 40.71
C ALA A 154 18.46 8.62 41.47
N ARG A 155 19.05 7.45 41.19
CA ARG A 155 20.33 7.00 41.77
C ARG A 155 21.57 7.56 41.06
N GLY A 156 21.44 8.65 40.31
CA GLY A 156 22.54 9.31 39.61
C GLY A 156 23.14 8.53 38.44
N LYS A 157 22.56 7.37 38.06
CA LYS A 157 23.01 6.64 36.87
C LYS A 157 22.50 7.35 35.63
N THR A 158 23.38 7.56 34.65
CA THR A 158 22.95 7.94 33.30
C THR A 158 21.98 6.87 32.80
N ALA A 159 20.78 7.27 32.39
CA ALA A 159 19.87 6.32 31.76
C ALA A 159 20.53 5.77 30.48
N PRO A 160 20.46 4.45 30.24
CA PRO A 160 21.18 3.80 29.14
C PRO A 160 20.58 4.18 27.80
N HIS A 161 21.43 4.39 26.79
CA HIS A 161 20.97 4.68 25.43
C HIS A 161 20.04 3.57 24.94
N THR A 162 18.83 3.98 24.55
CA THR A 162 17.71 3.14 24.05
C THR A 162 17.27 2.00 24.98
N VAL A 163 16.11 2.21 25.61
CA VAL A 163 15.35 1.16 26.29
C VAL A 163 14.01 1.01 25.59
N ALA A 164 13.64 -0.22 25.24
CA ALA A 164 12.33 -0.57 24.73
C ALA A 164 11.46 -1.01 25.92
N VAL A 165 10.50 -0.17 26.31
CA VAL A 165 9.72 -0.28 27.56
C VAL A 165 8.47 -1.12 27.37
N GLY A 166 8.22 -2.03 28.32
CA GLY A 166 7.00 -2.85 28.37
C GLY A 166 5.74 -2.04 28.68
N GLY A 167 4.62 -2.43 28.07
CA GLY A 167 3.29 -1.90 28.36
C GLY A 167 2.54 -2.72 29.42
N PRO A 168 1.27 -2.37 29.73
CA PRO A 168 0.46 -3.08 30.72
C PRO A 168 0.33 -4.59 30.47
N GLY A 169 0.30 -5.03 29.20
CA GLY A 169 0.22 -6.45 28.85
C GLY A 169 1.56 -7.19 28.92
N THR A 170 2.69 -6.48 28.95
CA THR A 170 4.06 -7.03 29.02
C THR A 170 4.69 -6.86 30.40
N ARG A 171 3.91 -6.57 31.44
CA ARG A 171 4.40 -6.46 32.84
C ARG A 171 5.08 -7.73 33.37
N ASP A 172 4.70 -8.89 32.85
CA ASP A 172 5.26 -10.20 33.20
C ASP A 172 6.36 -10.66 32.21
N MET A 173 6.69 -9.85 31.21
CA MET A 173 7.69 -10.21 30.21
C MET A 173 9.10 -10.26 30.83
N PRO A 174 9.91 -11.28 30.52
CA PRO A 174 11.32 -11.32 30.92
C PRO A 174 12.08 -10.09 30.40
N ARG A 175 12.96 -9.54 31.24
CA ARG A 175 13.87 -8.44 30.89
C ARG A 175 14.95 -8.99 29.96
N VAL A 176 15.03 -8.49 28.74
CA VAL A 176 15.98 -8.94 27.72
C VAL A 176 17.09 -7.91 27.52
N LEU A 177 18.33 -8.41 27.49
CA LEU A 177 19.54 -7.63 27.23
C LEU A 177 20.20 -8.14 25.94
N VAL A 178 20.44 -7.25 24.98
CA VAL A 178 21.20 -7.57 23.76
C VAL A 178 22.52 -6.79 23.75
N SER A 179 23.63 -7.49 23.55
CA SER A 179 24.98 -6.91 23.55
C SER A 179 25.93 -7.71 22.66
N GLY A 180 27.17 -7.24 22.50
CA GLY A 180 28.20 -7.89 21.67
C GLY A 180 28.78 -6.94 20.63
N ASP A 181 29.55 -7.47 19.69
CA ASP A 181 30.10 -6.71 18.57
C ASP A 181 29.21 -6.82 17.33
N VAL A 182 29.19 -5.77 16.52
CA VAL A 182 28.38 -5.69 15.30
C VAL A 182 29.24 -5.57 14.04
N ALA A 183 28.71 -6.10 12.94
CA ALA A 183 29.13 -5.81 11.57
C ALA A 183 27.93 -6.01 10.60
N GLY A 184 28.04 -5.52 9.36
CA GLY A 184 26.93 -5.40 8.40
C GLY A 184 26.61 -6.64 7.56
N ASP A 185 27.44 -7.68 7.64
CA ASP A 185 27.42 -8.90 6.86
C ASP A 185 26.87 -10.08 7.68
N PHE A 186 25.55 -10.25 7.75
CA PHE A 186 24.90 -11.18 8.70
C PHE A 186 25.02 -12.71 8.38
N ALA A 187 26.11 -13.23 7.76
CA ALA A 187 26.25 -14.65 7.31
C ALA A 187 27.66 -15.35 7.37
N ALA A 188 27.70 -16.68 7.73
CA ALA A 188 28.75 -17.75 7.65
C ALA A 188 30.13 -17.78 8.46
N ASP A 189 30.25 -18.00 9.79
CA ASP A 189 31.45 -17.55 10.61
C ASP A 189 32.78 -18.33 10.49
N ALA A 190 33.92 -17.61 10.60
CA ALA A 190 35.31 -18.02 10.23
C ALA A 190 35.49 -18.54 8.78
N ALA A 191 34.37 -18.78 8.11
CA ALA A 191 34.19 -19.03 6.69
C ALA A 191 33.42 -17.87 6.00
N GLY A 192 33.32 -16.67 6.63
CA GLY A 192 32.45 -15.57 6.14
C GLY A 192 31.69 -14.61 7.12
N THR A 193 31.31 -14.93 8.39
CA THR A 193 30.53 -14.01 9.30
C THR A 193 31.36 -13.23 10.33
N PRO A 194 30.88 -12.03 10.73
CA PRO A 194 30.92 -11.49 12.09
C PRO A 194 30.30 -12.37 13.19
N ALA A 195 30.76 -12.17 14.42
CA ALA A 195 30.21 -12.83 15.60
C ALA A 195 28.69 -12.57 15.80
N PRO A 196 27.93 -13.54 16.34
CA PRO A 196 26.53 -13.33 16.72
C PRO A 196 26.42 -12.31 17.85
N LEU A 197 25.28 -11.60 17.90
CA LEU A 197 24.93 -10.83 19.09
C LEU A 197 24.59 -11.77 20.24
N GLN A 198 24.92 -11.35 21.45
CA GLN A 198 24.57 -12.05 22.67
C GLN A 198 23.24 -11.54 23.19
N LEU A 199 22.23 -12.41 23.21
CA LEU A 199 20.98 -12.18 23.93
C LEU A 199 21.07 -12.85 25.31
N ARG A 200 20.56 -12.17 26.33
CA ARG A 200 20.32 -12.69 27.68
C ARG A 200 18.92 -12.31 28.14
N TRP A 201 18.29 -13.13 28.97
CA TRP A 201 17.03 -12.78 29.63
C TRP A 201 17.04 -13.08 31.12
N ASP A 202 16.20 -12.36 31.84
CA ASP A 202 15.96 -12.47 33.27
C ASP A 202 14.47 -12.28 33.57
N GLY A 203 13.80 -13.32 34.06
CA GLY A 203 12.38 -13.35 34.36
C GLY A 203 12.08 -14.25 35.57
N ALA A 204 10.83 -14.23 36.04
CA ALA A 204 10.42 -15.01 37.21
C ALA A 204 9.99 -16.45 36.90
N ASP A 205 9.64 -16.75 35.63
CA ASP A 205 9.03 -18.03 35.24
C ASP A 205 10.07 -19.00 34.64
N PRO A 206 10.26 -20.22 35.19
CA PRO A 206 11.20 -21.21 34.65
C PRO A 206 10.78 -21.84 33.31
N THR A 207 9.57 -21.56 32.82
CA THR A 207 9.04 -22.06 31.54
C THR A 207 9.37 -21.15 30.34
N VAL A 208 10.05 -20.02 30.57
CA VAL A 208 10.58 -19.14 29.51
C VAL A 208 11.52 -19.94 28.60
N ARG A 209 11.25 -19.88 27.29
CA ARG A 209 11.96 -20.63 26.26
C ARG A 209 12.38 -19.73 25.09
N TRP A 210 13.61 -19.90 24.63
CA TRP A 210 14.16 -19.27 23.44
C TRP A 210 14.33 -20.29 22.31
N ILE A 211 13.94 -19.90 21.10
CA ILE A 211 14.30 -20.56 19.83
C ILE A 211 14.91 -19.50 18.90
N GLY A 212 15.99 -19.83 18.18
CA GLY A 212 16.62 -18.87 17.28
C GLY A 212 17.72 -19.49 16.42
N ASP A 213 18.13 -18.77 15.39
CA ASP A 213 19.15 -19.22 14.43
C ASP A 213 20.54 -19.48 15.06
N GLY A 214 20.90 -18.72 16.08
CA GLY A 214 22.12 -18.96 16.87
C GLY A 214 22.04 -20.18 17.80
N ALA A 215 20.86 -20.77 18.01
CA ALA A 215 20.64 -21.91 18.91
C ALA A 215 20.88 -23.28 18.24
N ARG A 216 21.19 -23.32 16.93
CA ARG A 216 21.50 -24.54 16.16
C ARG A 216 20.47 -25.66 16.37
N GLY A 217 19.20 -25.32 16.17
CA GLY A 217 18.09 -26.27 16.22
C GLY A 217 17.71 -26.78 17.61
N LYS A 218 18.21 -26.18 18.70
CA LYS A 218 17.84 -26.51 20.08
C LYS A 218 17.00 -25.41 20.72
N LEU A 219 16.16 -25.80 21.67
CA LEU A 219 15.49 -24.88 22.60
C LEU A 219 16.40 -24.56 23.79
N VAL A 220 16.37 -23.32 24.27
CA VAL A 220 17.03 -22.92 25.52
C VAL A 220 15.96 -22.50 26.52
N GLN A 221 15.89 -23.15 27.67
CA GLN A 221 14.84 -22.94 28.68
C GLN A 221 15.43 -22.48 30.02
N GLY A 222 14.71 -21.61 30.73
CA GLY A 222 14.97 -21.24 32.11
C GLY A 222 14.49 -19.83 32.45
N ALA A 223 14.28 -19.54 33.72
CA ALA A 223 13.89 -18.21 34.20
C ALA A 223 14.94 -17.14 33.85
N GLN A 224 16.21 -17.55 33.88
CA GLN A 224 17.35 -16.80 33.36
C GLN A 224 18.03 -17.63 32.27
N GLY A 225 18.58 -16.96 31.25
CA GLY A 225 19.28 -17.66 30.18
C GLY A 225 20.05 -16.76 29.23
N GLN A 226 20.79 -17.40 28.32
CA GLN A 226 21.71 -16.75 27.39
C GLN A 226 21.70 -17.52 26.06
N ALA A 227 21.55 -16.81 24.94
CA ALA A 227 21.50 -17.42 23.61
C ALA A 227 22.09 -16.49 22.52
N ALA A 228 22.69 -17.08 21.49
CA ALA A 228 23.21 -16.35 20.34
C ALA A 228 22.07 -15.89 19.40
N LEU A 229 22.20 -14.68 18.86
CA LEU A 229 21.28 -14.04 17.93
C LEU A 229 22.04 -13.62 16.66
N ARG A 230 21.76 -14.26 15.51
CA ARG A 230 22.39 -13.90 14.23
C ARG A 230 21.50 -12.95 13.42
N ARG A 231 20.35 -13.46 12.97
CA ARG A 231 19.31 -12.79 12.17
C ARG A 231 17.94 -12.80 12.85
N GLY A 232 17.63 -13.76 13.71
CA GLY A 232 16.38 -13.72 14.47
C GLY A 232 16.05 -14.94 15.36
N GLY A 233 15.09 -14.72 16.24
CA GLY A 233 14.56 -15.72 17.16
C GLY A 233 13.40 -15.21 18.01
N TRP A 234 12.82 -16.10 18.80
CA TRP A 234 11.62 -15.90 19.58
C TRP A 234 11.87 -16.27 21.05
N LEU A 235 11.57 -15.35 21.96
CA LEU A 235 11.48 -15.61 23.39
C LEU A 235 10.01 -15.80 23.78
N VAL A 236 9.61 -17.03 24.08
CA VAL A 236 8.24 -17.39 24.50
C VAL A 236 8.24 -17.50 26.02
N TRP A 237 7.49 -16.64 26.71
CA TRP A 237 7.37 -16.67 28.17
C TRP A 237 5.99 -17.13 28.67
N ARG A 238 4.98 -17.12 27.80
CA ARG A 238 3.69 -17.79 28.03
C ARG A 238 3.22 -18.50 26.76
N PRO A 239 2.34 -19.52 26.87
CA PRO A 239 1.70 -20.12 25.70
C PRO A 239 0.91 -19.13 24.83
N ASP A 240 0.57 -17.95 25.34
CA ASP A 240 -0.15 -16.91 24.61
C ASP A 240 0.73 -15.72 24.17
N ALA A 241 2.00 -15.61 24.62
CA ALA A 241 2.81 -14.40 24.49
C ALA A 241 4.31 -14.68 24.23
N ALA A 242 4.85 -13.99 23.22
CA ALA A 242 6.25 -14.09 22.83
C ALA A 242 6.84 -12.77 22.31
N LEU A 243 8.17 -12.66 22.33
CA LEU A 243 8.96 -11.58 21.76
C LEU A 243 9.69 -12.10 20.53
N HIS A 244 9.39 -11.57 19.35
CA HIS A 244 10.13 -11.88 18.13
C HIS A 244 11.15 -10.76 17.86
N ILE A 245 12.43 -11.13 17.81
CA ILE A 245 13.55 -10.24 17.48
C ILE A 245 14.10 -10.66 16.12
N GLN A 246 14.34 -9.68 15.24
CA GLN A 246 14.95 -9.88 13.92
C GLN A 246 16.02 -8.83 13.66
N ARG A 247 17.24 -9.24 13.31
CA ARG A 247 18.35 -8.39 12.85
C ARG A 247 18.41 -8.41 11.33
N ARG A 248 18.53 -7.25 10.69
CA ARG A 248 18.54 -7.14 9.22
C ARG A 248 19.41 -5.99 8.69
N PRO A 249 19.82 -6.04 7.41
CA PRO A 249 20.46 -4.89 6.76
C PRO A 249 19.57 -3.65 6.80
N SER A 250 20.17 -2.48 6.97
CA SER A 250 19.51 -1.18 6.89
C SER A 250 20.37 -0.22 6.08
N ALA A 251 19.76 0.50 5.13
CA ALA A 251 20.46 1.53 4.36
C ALA A 251 20.89 2.73 5.22
N GLY A 252 20.23 2.97 6.37
CA GLY A 252 20.62 4.00 7.33
C GLY A 252 21.82 3.59 8.21
N CYS A 253 22.07 2.29 8.32
CA CYS A 253 23.16 1.73 9.12
C CYS A 253 23.83 0.54 8.40
N PRO A 254 24.54 0.76 7.27
CA PRO A 254 25.15 -0.33 6.49
C PRO A 254 26.13 -1.18 7.29
N GLN A 255 26.86 -0.58 8.23
CA GLN A 255 27.92 -1.22 9.02
C GLN A 255 27.45 -2.11 10.18
N ALA A 256 26.15 -2.10 10.55
CA ALA A 256 25.66 -2.92 11.67
C ALA A 256 24.21 -3.42 11.52
N GLY A 257 23.38 -2.76 10.70
CA GLY A 257 21.97 -3.07 10.49
C GLY A 257 21.01 -2.43 11.50
N GLU A 258 19.78 -2.94 11.52
CA GLU A 258 18.78 -2.60 12.53
C GLU A 258 18.25 -3.87 13.21
N LEU A 259 17.75 -3.72 14.45
CA LEU A 259 16.89 -4.70 15.10
C LEU A 259 15.42 -4.29 14.94
N LEU A 260 14.59 -5.26 14.57
CA LEU A 260 13.14 -5.22 14.69
C LEU A 260 12.74 -6.03 15.90
N VAL A 261 12.09 -5.40 16.87
CA VAL A 261 11.59 -6.04 18.08
C VAL A 261 10.06 -5.92 18.09
N ARG A 262 9.34 -7.04 18.25
CA ARG A 262 7.87 -7.02 18.30
C ARG A 262 7.33 -8.02 19.32
N VAL A 263 6.33 -7.60 20.09
CA VAL A 263 5.52 -8.49 20.92
C VAL A 263 4.50 -9.21 20.05
N VAL A 264 4.25 -10.48 20.32
CA VAL A 264 3.27 -11.33 19.65
C VAL A 264 2.37 -11.96 20.70
N ARG A 265 1.06 -11.89 20.49
CA ARG A 265 0.03 -12.41 21.41
C ARG A 265 -0.97 -13.29 20.67
N SER A 266 -1.61 -14.22 21.36
CA SER A 266 -2.81 -14.91 20.87
C SER A 266 -4.03 -13.99 20.93
N VAL A 267 -4.97 -14.13 19.99
CA VAL A 267 -6.19 -13.31 19.97
C VAL A 267 -7.28 -13.90 20.88
N PRO A 268 -7.72 -13.22 21.94
CA PRO A 268 -8.77 -13.73 22.84
C PRO A 268 -10.15 -13.81 22.16
N GLY A 269 -11.01 -14.73 22.64
CA GLY A 269 -12.44 -14.75 22.31
C GLY A 269 -12.87 -15.51 21.05
N SER A 270 -11.95 -16.07 20.27
CA SER A 270 -12.26 -16.75 19.01
C SER A 270 -12.88 -18.16 19.12
N LEU A 271 -13.40 -18.53 20.30
CA LEU A 271 -14.03 -19.82 20.60
C LEU A 271 -15.56 -19.73 20.83
N ALA A 272 -16.14 -18.51 20.86
CA ALA A 272 -17.51 -18.30 21.31
C ALA A 272 -18.60 -18.36 20.21
N SER A 273 -18.23 -18.33 18.92
CA SER A 273 -19.16 -18.56 17.82
C SER A 273 -19.02 -19.99 17.31
N GLY A 274 -20.10 -20.78 17.41
CA GLY A 274 -20.17 -22.19 17.00
C GLY A 274 -20.14 -22.45 15.49
N GLN A 275 -19.37 -21.68 14.73
CA GLN A 275 -19.06 -21.98 13.33
C GLN A 275 -17.80 -22.85 13.28
N SER A 276 -17.85 -23.89 12.44
CA SER A 276 -16.89 -24.99 12.41
C SER A 276 -15.43 -24.54 12.25
N GLY A 277 -14.51 -25.23 12.95
CA GLY A 277 -13.08 -24.94 13.01
C GLY A 277 -12.27 -25.17 11.72
N ALA A 278 -12.86 -24.97 10.55
CA ALA A 278 -12.16 -24.99 9.29
C ALA A 278 -11.45 -23.65 9.01
N HIS A 279 -10.22 -23.72 8.48
CA HIS A 279 -9.46 -22.62 7.87
C HIS A 279 -8.69 -21.62 8.75
N ARG A 280 -8.43 -21.88 10.04
CA ARG A 280 -7.36 -21.15 10.75
C ARG A 280 -6.00 -21.71 10.33
N LYS A 281 -5.10 -20.82 9.90
CA LYS A 281 -3.69 -21.14 9.66
C LYS A 281 -2.82 -20.67 10.83
N ALA A 282 -1.83 -21.49 11.18
CA ALA A 282 -0.73 -21.12 12.06
C ALA A 282 0.51 -20.74 11.25
N TYR A 283 1.31 -19.81 11.77
CA TYR A 283 2.66 -19.56 11.28
C TYR A 283 3.59 -20.60 11.90
N VAL A 284 4.23 -21.40 11.06
CA VAL A 284 5.17 -22.46 11.45
C VAL A 284 6.56 -22.07 10.97
N SER A 285 7.56 -22.11 11.86
CA SER A 285 8.95 -21.80 11.54
C SER A 285 9.87 -22.87 12.10
N ALA A 286 10.62 -23.52 11.21
CA ALA A 286 11.65 -24.51 11.52
C ALA A 286 13.01 -23.83 11.63
N TYR A 287 13.71 -24.08 12.72
CA TYR A 287 15.09 -23.67 12.98
C TYR A 287 15.97 -24.93 12.90
N PRO A 288 16.78 -25.10 11.83
CA PRO A 288 17.57 -26.32 11.64
C PRO A 288 18.78 -26.37 12.59
N SER A 289 19.37 -27.55 12.75
CA SER A 289 20.70 -27.71 13.37
C SER A 289 21.81 -26.96 12.60
N SER A 290 21.63 -26.81 11.29
CA SER A 290 22.55 -26.11 10.38
C SER A 290 21.78 -25.54 9.18
N GLY A 291 22.07 -24.30 8.79
CA GLY A 291 21.39 -23.62 7.67
C GLY A 291 20.47 -22.50 8.13
N GLU A 292 19.60 -22.05 7.23
CA GLU A 292 18.67 -20.93 7.48
C GLU A 292 17.29 -21.42 7.95
N PRO A 293 16.58 -20.67 8.81
CA PRO A 293 15.22 -21.01 9.20
C PRO A 293 14.23 -21.01 8.02
N VAL A 294 13.33 -22.00 7.98
CA VAL A 294 12.29 -22.12 6.94
C VAL A 294 10.92 -21.93 7.58
N SER A 295 10.06 -21.09 6.99
CA SER A 295 8.75 -20.76 7.57
C SER A 295 7.61 -20.81 6.57
N ALA A 296 6.40 -21.16 7.04
CA ALA A 296 5.20 -21.20 6.22
C ALA A 296 3.90 -21.04 7.03
N TRP A 297 2.78 -20.92 6.33
CA TRP A 297 1.44 -20.90 6.91
C TRP A 297 0.71 -22.23 6.67
N LEU A 298 0.51 -23.01 7.73
CA LEU A 298 -0.11 -24.33 7.69
C LEU A 298 -1.48 -24.31 8.38
N GLY A 299 -2.42 -25.17 7.96
CA GLY A 299 -3.67 -25.36 8.69
C GLY A 299 -3.46 -26.19 9.96
N ALA A 300 -4.48 -26.31 10.81
CA ALA A 300 -4.47 -27.33 11.86
C ALA A 300 -4.40 -28.74 11.25
N GLY A 301 -3.63 -29.64 11.86
CA GLY A 301 -3.44 -31.00 11.37
C GLY A 301 -2.05 -31.58 11.64
N ARG A 302 -1.87 -32.86 11.31
CA ARG A 302 -0.59 -33.57 11.41
C ARG A 302 0.13 -33.56 10.07
N TYR A 303 1.40 -33.19 10.09
CA TYR A 303 2.26 -33.04 8.92
C TYR A 303 3.46 -33.99 9.02
N GLN A 304 3.90 -34.49 7.87
CA GLN A 304 5.12 -35.29 7.75
C GLN A 304 5.97 -34.73 6.61
N VAL A 305 7.25 -34.47 6.89
CA VAL A 305 8.23 -34.06 5.89
C VAL A 305 8.41 -35.23 4.91
N PRO A 306 8.24 -35.05 3.59
CA PRO A 306 8.38 -36.12 2.63
C PRO A 306 9.75 -36.81 2.68
N LEU A 307 9.75 -38.14 2.50
CA LEU A 307 10.97 -38.94 2.37
C LEU A 307 11.66 -38.68 1.02
N GLU A 308 10.88 -38.46 -0.04
CA GLU A 308 11.35 -38.10 -1.38
C GLU A 308 10.89 -36.70 -1.76
N ALA A 309 11.68 -35.99 -2.57
CA ALA A 309 11.29 -34.69 -3.11
C ALA A 309 10.03 -34.82 -3.99
N GLY A 310 9.07 -33.89 -3.81
CA GLY A 310 7.75 -34.00 -4.42
C GLY A 310 7.76 -34.13 -5.95
N GLY A 311 6.87 -34.99 -6.48
CA GLY A 311 6.73 -35.24 -7.91
C GLY A 311 6.47 -33.96 -8.73
N LYS A 312 7.26 -33.78 -9.78
CA LYS A 312 7.21 -32.61 -10.69
C LYS A 312 5.87 -32.54 -11.43
N LEU A 313 5.37 -31.33 -11.65
CA LEU A 313 4.19 -31.10 -12.49
C LEU A 313 4.48 -31.41 -13.96
N GLU A 314 3.46 -31.68 -14.77
CA GLU A 314 3.61 -32.13 -16.17
C GLU A 314 4.34 -31.11 -17.06
N ASP A 315 4.10 -29.82 -16.82
CA ASP A 315 4.73 -28.67 -17.45
C ASP A 315 6.18 -28.49 -17.02
N GLN A 316 6.48 -28.61 -15.71
CA GLN A 316 7.84 -28.64 -15.18
C GLN A 316 8.63 -29.81 -15.78
N ALA A 317 8.03 -31.00 -15.88
CA ALA A 317 8.65 -32.17 -16.48
C ALA A 317 8.89 -31.98 -17.98
N LEU A 318 7.94 -31.40 -18.72
CA LEU A 318 8.11 -31.05 -20.13
C LEU A 318 9.24 -30.03 -20.34
N PHE A 319 9.27 -28.95 -19.54
CA PHE A 319 10.33 -27.95 -19.62
C PHE A 319 11.72 -28.56 -19.36
N GLN A 320 11.85 -29.39 -18.33
CA GLN A 320 13.11 -30.07 -18.00
C GLN A 320 13.54 -31.02 -19.14
N ALA A 321 12.61 -31.75 -19.76
CA ALA A 321 12.88 -32.63 -20.90
C ALA A 321 13.30 -31.87 -22.18
N LEU A 322 12.68 -30.71 -22.44
CA LEU A 322 13.07 -29.81 -23.53
C LEU A 322 14.48 -29.25 -23.27
N ARG A 323 14.77 -28.83 -22.04
CA ARG A 323 16.07 -28.25 -21.65
C ARG A 323 17.21 -29.25 -21.79
N ALA A 324 16.99 -30.49 -21.32
CA ALA A 324 17.96 -31.58 -21.44
C ALA A 324 18.33 -31.93 -22.90
N ARG A 325 17.49 -31.55 -23.87
CA ARG A 325 17.70 -31.76 -25.31
C ARG A 325 18.05 -30.47 -26.07
N GLY A 326 18.35 -29.39 -25.35
CA GLY A 326 18.67 -28.08 -25.94
C GLY A 326 17.51 -27.40 -26.68
N MET A 327 16.28 -27.88 -26.51
CA MET A 327 15.07 -27.37 -27.18
C MET A 327 14.43 -26.17 -26.49
N VAL A 328 14.86 -25.86 -25.26
CA VAL A 328 14.67 -24.55 -24.63
C VAL A 328 16.02 -24.12 -24.06
N ARG A 329 16.42 -22.88 -24.32
CA ARG A 329 17.72 -22.34 -23.91
C ARG A 329 17.66 -20.83 -23.66
N LEU A 330 18.63 -20.31 -22.93
CA LEU A 330 18.88 -18.87 -22.86
C LEU A 330 19.73 -18.49 -24.07
N GLY A 331 19.22 -17.58 -24.90
CA GLY A 331 19.94 -17.01 -26.04
C GLY A 331 20.99 -15.99 -25.61
N PRO A 332 21.93 -15.62 -26.49
CA PRO A 332 22.99 -14.65 -26.18
C PRO A 332 22.45 -13.27 -25.82
N GLY A 333 21.25 -12.91 -26.31
CA GLY A 333 20.55 -11.67 -25.96
C GLY A 333 19.73 -11.72 -24.66
N GLY A 334 19.91 -12.75 -23.81
CA GLY A 334 19.20 -12.89 -22.53
C GLY A 334 17.74 -13.35 -22.62
N LEU A 335 17.25 -13.66 -23.82
CA LEU A 335 15.88 -14.14 -24.06
C LEU A 335 15.81 -15.67 -24.00
N ALA A 336 14.65 -16.19 -23.57
CA ALA A 336 14.34 -17.61 -23.66
C ALA A 336 13.91 -17.98 -25.09
N GLU A 337 14.67 -18.88 -25.70
CA GLU A 337 14.46 -19.40 -27.03
C GLU A 337 13.80 -20.79 -26.96
N LEU A 338 12.86 -21.07 -27.87
CA LEU A 338 12.16 -22.35 -28.00
C LEU A 338 12.36 -22.94 -29.39
N ALA A 339 12.60 -24.25 -29.46
CA ALA A 339 12.79 -24.95 -30.72
C ALA A 339 11.54 -24.78 -31.63
N PRO A 340 11.73 -24.26 -32.86
CA PRO A 340 10.62 -23.89 -33.73
C PRO A 340 9.92 -25.13 -34.29
N ARG A 341 8.61 -24.99 -34.56
CA ARG A 341 7.72 -26.10 -34.93
C ARG A 341 8.14 -26.80 -36.22
N ASP A 342 8.72 -26.06 -37.15
CA ASP A 342 9.14 -26.46 -38.48
C ASP A 342 10.61 -26.93 -38.55
N LEU A 343 11.35 -26.92 -37.44
CA LEU A 343 12.74 -27.39 -37.36
C LEU A 343 12.96 -28.79 -38.01
N PRO A 344 12.06 -29.79 -37.88
CA PRO A 344 12.20 -31.07 -38.59
C PRO A 344 12.05 -30.95 -40.11
N ALA A 345 11.13 -30.11 -40.59
CA ALA A 345 10.92 -29.88 -42.02
C ALA A 345 12.09 -29.10 -42.64
N TRP A 346 12.64 -28.12 -41.90
CA TRP A 346 13.82 -27.35 -42.29
C TRP A 346 15.08 -28.23 -42.38
N ARG A 347 15.30 -29.14 -41.41
CA ARG A 347 16.41 -30.12 -41.48
C ARG A 347 16.26 -31.09 -42.65
N ALA A 348 15.03 -31.47 -43.02
CA ALA A 348 14.76 -32.31 -44.19
C ALA A 348 14.91 -31.56 -45.53
N ALA A 349 14.95 -30.23 -45.53
CA ALA A 349 15.10 -29.44 -46.74
C ALA A 349 16.56 -29.43 -47.26
N PRO A 350 16.78 -29.41 -48.59
CA PRO A 350 18.10 -29.21 -49.19
C PRO A 350 18.72 -27.87 -48.76
N THR A 351 20.04 -27.83 -48.61
CA THR A 351 20.78 -26.66 -48.09
C THR A 351 20.42 -25.32 -48.77
N PRO A 352 20.25 -25.22 -50.10
CA PRO A 352 19.87 -23.96 -50.75
C PRO A 352 18.46 -23.43 -50.40
N GLY A 353 17.58 -24.29 -49.87
CA GLY A 353 16.21 -23.93 -49.48
C GLY A 353 16.03 -23.66 -47.98
N ARG A 354 17.11 -23.68 -47.18
CA ARG A 354 17.05 -23.49 -45.74
C ARG A 354 17.04 -22.01 -45.36
N ALA A 355 16.00 -21.58 -44.64
CA ALA A 355 15.95 -20.25 -44.04
C ALA A 355 17.09 -20.07 -43.02
N GLY A 356 17.91 -19.03 -43.16
CA GLY A 356 19.12 -18.83 -42.34
C GLY A 356 18.85 -18.62 -40.84
N GLN A 357 17.66 -18.11 -40.48
CA GLN A 357 17.23 -17.90 -39.09
C GLN A 357 17.19 -19.21 -38.27
N LEU A 358 17.02 -20.36 -38.92
CA LEU A 358 16.89 -21.65 -38.25
C LEU A 358 18.23 -22.38 -38.04
N ALA A 359 19.33 -21.91 -38.64
CA ALA A 359 20.66 -22.51 -38.48
C ALA A 359 21.17 -22.50 -37.03
N GLY A 360 20.71 -21.55 -36.21
CA GLY A 360 21.02 -21.51 -34.77
C GLY A 360 20.55 -22.73 -33.96
N TRP A 361 19.76 -23.63 -34.56
CA TRP A 361 19.25 -24.87 -33.94
C TRP A 361 19.95 -26.15 -34.43
N ASP A 362 20.99 -26.05 -35.26
CA ASP A 362 21.71 -27.23 -35.81
C ASP A 362 22.35 -28.13 -34.75
N GLN A 363 22.51 -27.65 -33.51
CA GLN A 363 23.01 -28.43 -32.37
C GLN A 363 21.95 -29.37 -31.72
N VAL A 364 20.66 -29.25 -32.08
CA VAL A 364 19.59 -30.08 -31.47
C VAL A 364 19.45 -31.42 -32.20
N THR A 365 19.71 -32.54 -31.53
CA THR A 365 19.52 -33.88 -32.10
C THR A 365 18.03 -34.18 -32.30
N LEU A 366 17.60 -34.35 -33.56
CA LEU A 366 16.20 -34.68 -33.90
C LEU A 366 16.00 -36.19 -34.03
N ASP A 367 15.93 -36.88 -32.90
CA ASP A 367 15.46 -38.27 -32.82
C ASP A 367 13.91 -38.36 -32.74
N ALA A 368 13.36 -39.57 -32.67
CA ALA A 368 11.91 -39.78 -32.52
C ALA A 368 11.32 -39.24 -31.19
N GLY A 369 12.13 -39.08 -30.13
CA GLY A 369 11.73 -38.47 -28.87
C GLY A 369 11.68 -36.93 -28.94
N ALA A 370 12.63 -36.33 -29.67
CA ALA A 370 12.70 -34.91 -29.97
C ALA A 370 11.49 -34.45 -30.79
N VAL A 371 11.09 -35.22 -31.81
CA VAL A 371 9.86 -34.95 -32.57
C VAL A 371 8.63 -35.01 -31.67
N LYS A 372 8.50 -36.02 -30.79
CA LYS A 372 7.39 -36.11 -29.82
C LYS A 372 7.37 -34.92 -28.84
N LEU A 373 8.53 -34.43 -28.39
CA LEU A 373 8.62 -33.26 -27.51
C LEU A 373 8.25 -31.96 -28.23
N LEU A 374 8.62 -31.80 -29.51
CA LEU A 374 8.15 -30.68 -30.35
C LEU A 374 6.64 -30.73 -30.56
N GLU A 375 6.06 -31.89 -30.82
CA GLU A 375 4.62 -32.05 -30.95
C GLU A 375 3.89 -31.73 -29.62
N ARG A 376 4.41 -32.19 -28.48
CA ARG A 376 3.88 -31.85 -27.15
C ARG A 376 4.00 -30.35 -26.86
N LEU A 377 5.18 -29.75 -27.07
CA LEU A 377 5.43 -28.31 -26.91
C LEU A 377 4.48 -27.45 -27.74
N HIS A 378 4.16 -27.84 -28.98
CA HIS A 378 3.37 -27.00 -29.90
C HIS A 378 1.88 -27.35 -29.99
N ARG A 379 1.46 -28.59 -29.66
CA ARG A 379 0.06 -29.06 -29.82
C ARG A 379 -0.66 -29.41 -28.51
N MET A 380 0.02 -29.59 -27.39
CA MET A 380 -0.61 -29.92 -26.10
C MET A 380 -0.73 -28.71 -25.16
N ALA A 381 -1.56 -28.85 -24.12
CA ALA A 381 -1.93 -27.76 -23.20
C ALA A 381 -0.79 -27.34 -22.27
N ASP A 382 -0.03 -28.31 -21.75
CA ASP A 382 1.20 -28.11 -20.99
C ASP A 382 2.30 -27.44 -21.83
N GLY A 383 2.45 -27.87 -23.09
CA GLY A 383 3.28 -27.16 -24.08
C GLY A 383 2.81 -25.72 -24.29
N GLY A 384 1.51 -25.50 -24.42
CA GLY A 384 0.90 -24.16 -24.45
C GLY A 384 1.26 -23.31 -23.23
N TYR A 385 1.25 -23.89 -22.03
CA TYR A 385 1.63 -23.22 -20.79
C TYR A 385 3.12 -22.87 -20.75
N VAL A 386 4.02 -23.79 -21.16
CA VAL A 386 5.46 -23.53 -21.27
C VAL A 386 5.75 -22.38 -22.25
N ARG A 387 5.08 -22.35 -23.41
CA ARG A 387 5.20 -21.22 -24.38
C ARG A 387 4.74 -19.90 -23.77
N GLU A 388 3.67 -19.91 -22.97
CA GLU A 388 3.19 -18.71 -22.27
C GLU A 388 4.17 -18.24 -21.18
N GLN A 389 4.78 -19.15 -20.41
CA GLN A 389 5.81 -18.78 -19.43
C GLN A 389 7.05 -18.18 -20.11
N VAL A 390 7.48 -18.73 -21.25
CA VAL A 390 8.56 -18.14 -22.08
C VAL A 390 8.19 -16.75 -22.61
N ARG A 391 6.95 -16.57 -23.07
CA ARG A 391 6.45 -15.27 -23.55
C ARG A 391 6.43 -14.22 -22.42
N VAL A 392 6.00 -14.61 -21.22
CA VAL A 392 6.04 -13.75 -20.02
C VAL A 392 7.47 -13.38 -19.67
N PHE A 393 8.38 -14.36 -19.60
CA PHE A 393 9.80 -14.13 -19.31
C PHE A 393 10.42 -13.14 -20.31
N ASN A 394 10.28 -13.36 -21.62
CA ASN A 394 10.86 -12.49 -22.65
C ASN A 394 10.30 -11.04 -22.60
N ASN A 395 9.00 -10.90 -22.35
CA ASN A 395 8.35 -9.59 -22.20
C ASN A 395 8.72 -8.85 -20.90
N GLU A 396 9.39 -9.52 -19.96
CA GLU A 396 9.98 -8.92 -18.76
C GLU A 396 11.49 -8.69 -18.87
N GLN A 397 12.13 -9.03 -20.01
CA GLN A 397 13.53 -8.69 -20.31
C GLN A 397 13.67 -7.44 -21.19
N ARG A 398 12.79 -7.20 -22.18
CA ARG A 398 12.93 -6.08 -23.14
C ARG A 398 11.62 -5.32 -23.36
N LEU A 399 11.66 -4.00 -23.22
CA LEU A 399 10.51 -3.11 -23.43
C LEU A 399 10.85 -1.97 -24.40
N LEU A 400 10.16 -1.95 -25.53
CA LEU A 400 10.04 -0.78 -26.41
C LEU A 400 8.56 -0.39 -26.47
N ALA A 401 8.24 0.81 -25.99
CA ALA A 401 6.87 1.30 -25.93
C ALA A 401 6.79 2.79 -26.27
N TRP A 402 5.67 3.21 -26.85
CA TRP A 402 5.44 4.58 -27.28
C TRP A 402 3.99 5.03 -27.06
N ARG A 403 3.77 6.34 -26.94
CA ARG A 403 2.45 6.97 -26.96
C ARG A 403 2.54 8.42 -27.45
N ALA A 404 1.50 8.87 -28.16
CA ALA A 404 1.35 10.26 -28.57
C ALA A 404 0.55 11.07 -27.52
N PRO A 405 0.60 12.42 -27.52
CA PRO A 405 -0.31 13.23 -26.75
C PRO A 405 -1.77 12.93 -27.12
N GLU A 406 -2.66 13.04 -26.15
CA GLU A 406 -4.09 12.90 -26.39
C GLU A 406 -4.59 14.12 -27.19
N GLY A 407 -5.12 13.87 -28.39
CA GLY A 407 -5.61 14.93 -29.27
C GLY A 407 -6.76 15.71 -28.61
N ARG A 408 -6.70 17.05 -28.60
CA ARG A 408 -7.78 17.88 -28.08
C ARG A 408 -9.09 17.52 -28.77
N GLN A 409 -10.09 17.07 -28.00
CA GLN A 409 -11.42 16.70 -28.48
C GLN A 409 -12.27 17.93 -28.88
N SER A 410 -11.73 18.82 -29.71
CA SER A 410 -12.34 20.08 -30.13
C SER A 410 -12.62 20.13 -31.64
N GLN A 411 -12.82 18.97 -32.28
CA GLN A 411 -13.36 18.85 -33.64
C GLN A 411 -14.39 17.69 -33.71
N PRO A 412 -15.59 17.92 -34.27
CA PRO A 412 -16.72 16.98 -34.19
C PRO A 412 -16.72 15.88 -35.27
N GLN A 413 -15.55 15.38 -35.69
CA GLN A 413 -15.45 14.23 -36.61
C GLN A 413 -14.28 13.31 -36.23
N PRO A 414 -14.53 11.99 -36.05
CA PRO A 414 -13.48 11.02 -35.77
C PRO A 414 -12.74 10.64 -37.07
N GLN A 415 -11.79 11.46 -37.50
CA GLN A 415 -10.77 10.97 -38.42
C GLN A 415 -9.88 9.94 -37.68
N PRO A 416 -9.56 8.78 -38.27
CA PRO A 416 -8.67 7.82 -37.64
C PRO A 416 -7.29 8.45 -37.47
N GLN A 417 -6.85 8.62 -36.22
CA GLN A 417 -5.52 9.16 -35.93
C GLN A 417 -4.45 8.26 -36.56
N PRO A 418 -3.41 8.83 -37.21
CA PRO A 418 -2.36 8.04 -37.83
C PRO A 418 -1.64 7.22 -36.76
N GLN A 419 -1.57 5.91 -36.96
CA GLN A 419 -1.00 4.97 -36.00
C GLN A 419 0.47 4.66 -36.33
N TRP A 420 1.30 4.64 -35.29
CA TRP A 420 2.68 4.18 -35.36
C TRP A 420 2.73 2.65 -35.51
N GLN A 421 3.45 2.19 -36.53
CA GLN A 421 3.73 0.78 -36.80
C GLN A 421 5.16 0.44 -36.39
N ALA A 422 5.41 -0.80 -35.98
CA ALA A 422 6.72 -1.28 -35.56
C ALA A 422 7.19 -2.44 -36.44
N SER A 423 8.46 -2.44 -36.83
CA SER A 423 9.11 -3.55 -37.54
C SER A 423 10.51 -3.84 -36.99
N VAL A 424 10.84 -5.13 -36.86
CA VAL A 424 12.18 -5.59 -36.48
C VAL A 424 12.86 -6.14 -37.73
N GLY A 425 13.95 -5.50 -38.15
CA GLY A 425 14.50 -5.71 -39.49
C GLY A 425 13.45 -5.38 -40.57
N ALA A 426 13.17 -6.34 -41.45
CA ALA A 426 12.11 -6.24 -42.47
C ALA A 426 10.74 -6.79 -42.02
N ALA A 427 10.64 -7.41 -40.83
CA ALA A 427 9.41 -8.05 -40.37
C ALA A 427 8.55 -7.09 -39.54
N ALA A 428 7.28 -6.92 -39.90
CA ALA A 428 6.31 -6.22 -39.06
C ALA A 428 6.04 -7.03 -37.77
N VAL A 429 6.03 -6.36 -36.63
CA VAL A 429 5.77 -6.99 -35.32
C VAL A 429 4.44 -6.50 -34.73
N SER A 430 3.72 -7.39 -34.05
CA SER A 430 2.47 -7.05 -33.38
C SER A 430 2.69 -6.10 -32.21
N SER A 431 1.80 -5.11 -32.09
CA SER A 431 1.77 -4.19 -30.95
C SER A 431 0.67 -4.56 -29.95
N SER A 432 0.85 -4.15 -28.70
CA SER A 432 -0.08 -4.38 -27.60
C SER A 432 -0.13 -3.18 -26.67
N ALA A 433 -1.31 -2.87 -26.13
CA ALA A 433 -1.50 -1.84 -25.10
C ALA A 433 -1.29 -2.38 -23.67
N ALA A 434 -1.09 -3.69 -23.50
CA ALA A 434 -0.89 -4.32 -22.20
C ALA A 434 0.56 -4.16 -21.74
N MET A 435 0.84 -3.06 -21.01
CA MET A 435 2.16 -2.80 -20.42
C MET A 435 2.49 -3.77 -19.28
N PRO A 436 3.76 -4.26 -19.18
CA PRO A 436 4.24 -4.98 -18.01
C PRO A 436 4.09 -4.12 -16.75
N ALA A 437 3.65 -4.70 -15.63
CA ALA A 437 3.39 -3.92 -14.42
C ALA A 437 4.65 -3.25 -13.85
N ALA A 438 5.83 -3.88 -13.99
CA ALA A 438 7.11 -3.29 -13.58
C ALA A 438 7.44 -1.97 -14.30
N ALA A 439 6.95 -1.76 -15.52
CA ALA A 439 7.17 -0.52 -16.27
C ALA A 439 6.57 0.73 -15.58
N SER A 440 5.56 0.55 -14.72
CA SER A 440 5.02 1.65 -13.90
C SER A 440 6.07 2.25 -12.94
N ARG A 441 7.14 1.52 -12.59
CA ARG A 441 8.23 2.00 -11.72
C ARG A 441 9.14 3.04 -12.38
N LEU A 442 9.02 3.24 -13.70
CA LEU A 442 9.72 4.29 -14.47
C LEU A 442 9.17 5.70 -14.21
N PHE A 443 7.97 5.83 -13.63
CA PHE A 443 7.29 7.10 -13.46
C PHE A 443 6.98 7.38 -11.98
N ALA A 444 7.13 8.63 -11.54
CA ALA A 444 6.77 9.03 -10.18
C ALA A 444 5.24 9.14 -9.95
N ALA A 445 4.48 9.24 -11.04
CA ALA A 445 3.02 9.37 -11.08
C ALA A 445 2.48 8.88 -12.43
N VAL A 446 1.17 8.61 -12.51
CA VAL A 446 0.49 8.29 -13.78
C VAL A 446 0.51 9.53 -14.70
N GLY A 447 0.92 9.35 -15.95
CA GLY A 447 1.01 10.43 -16.93
C GLY A 447 -0.36 10.94 -17.38
N GLN A 448 -0.47 12.26 -17.59
CA GLN A 448 -1.72 12.93 -18.00
C GLN A 448 -1.60 13.52 -19.41
N GLY A 449 -2.69 13.54 -20.18
CA GLY A 449 -2.73 14.12 -21.52
C GLY A 449 -2.01 13.31 -22.60
N TRP A 450 -1.87 11.99 -22.38
CA TRP A 450 -1.28 11.05 -23.34
C TRP A 450 -2.26 9.94 -23.68
N ALA A 451 -2.25 9.51 -24.94
CA ALA A 451 -2.99 8.34 -25.38
C ALA A 451 -2.49 7.05 -24.66
N PRO A 452 -3.27 5.95 -24.66
CA PRO A 452 -2.80 4.67 -24.16
C PRO A 452 -1.48 4.22 -24.79
N TRP A 453 -0.64 3.55 -24.01
CA TRP A 453 0.61 2.97 -24.48
C TRP A 453 0.40 1.97 -25.62
N SER A 454 1.36 1.92 -26.54
CA SER A 454 1.58 0.81 -27.47
C SER A 454 3.00 0.28 -27.25
N ARG A 455 3.19 -1.04 -27.17
CA ARG A 455 4.51 -1.68 -27.13
C ARG A 455 4.61 -2.82 -28.13
N ILE A 456 5.81 -3.28 -28.43
CA ILE A 456 6.02 -4.57 -29.12
C ILE A 456 5.51 -5.70 -28.20
N ASP A 457 4.67 -6.61 -28.73
CA ASP A 457 4.09 -7.70 -27.94
C ASP A 457 4.95 -8.97 -27.88
N SER A 458 5.73 -9.21 -28.93
CA SER A 458 6.65 -10.34 -29.08
C SER A 458 7.91 -9.93 -29.85
N TRP A 459 9.08 -10.10 -29.23
CA TRP A 459 10.37 -9.87 -29.86
C TRP A 459 10.83 -11.12 -30.65
N PRO A 460 11.25 -10.99 -31.92
CA PRO A 460 11.90 -12.05 -32.67
C PRO A 460 13.42 -12.08 -32.41
N ASP A 461 13.93 -13.25 -32.04
CA ASP A 461 15.36 -13.54 -31.76
C ASP A 461 16.08 -12.50 -30.89
N ALA A 462 17.40 -12.39 -30.99
CA ALA A 462 18.23 -11.48 -30.18
C ALA A 462 18.13 -9.99 -30.60
N ALA A 463 16.99 -9.54 -31.13
CA ALA A 463 16.81 -8.18 -31.62
C ALA A 463 16.76 -7.16 -30.47
N GLU A 464 17.57 -6.10 -30.58
CA GLU A 464 17.69 -5.06 -29.55
C GLU A 464 16.96 -3.75 -29.90
N SER A 465 16.57 -3.59 -31.16
CA SER A 465 15.91 -2.40 -31.68
C SER A 465 14.78 -2.75 -32.65
N ALA A 466 13.88 -1.79 -32.86
CA ALA A 466 12.87 -1.84 -33.90
C ALA A 466 12.69 -0.47 -34.56
N ARG A 467 12.31 -0.47 -35.83
CA ARG A 467 11.92 0.74 -36.56
C ARG A 467 10.47 1.09 -36.23
N LEU A 468 10.25 2.30 -35.74
CA LEU A 468 8.92 2.88 -35.58
C LEU A 468 8.63 3.78 -36.77
N THR A 469 7.47 3.61 -37.42
CA THR A 469 7.06 4.36 -38.61
C THR A 469 5.64 4.91 -38.47
N LEU A 470 5.47 6.20 -38.75
CA LEU A 470 4.18 6.88 -38.85
C LEU A 470 3.93 7.31 -40.29
N ALA A 471 2.85 6.84 -40.90
CA ALA A 471 2.39 7.37 -42.19
C ALA A 471 1.62 8.69 -41.97
N LEU A 472 1.90 9.70 -42.79
CA LEU A 472 1.22 11.00 -42.75
C LEU A 472 0.08 11.02 -43.77
N ALA A 473 -1.08 11.52 -43.38
CA ALA A 473 -2.28 11.55 -44.24
C ALA A 473 -2.12 12.45 -45.48
N GLN A 474 -1.26 13.46 -45.39
CA GLN A 474 -0.82 14.31 -46.50
C GLN A 474 0.69 14.55 -46.37
N PRO A 475 1.40 14.91 -47.46
CA PRO A 475 2.80 15.34 -47.37
C PRO A 475 2.94 16.54 -46.44
N ALA A 476 3.92 16.50 -45.54
CA ALA A 476 4.20 17.57 -44.61
C ALA A 476 4.56 18.87 -45.35
N ARG A 477 4.03 19.99 -44.87
CA ARG A 477 4.30 21.34 -45.38
C ARG A 477 5.64 21.87 -44.85
N GLY A 478 6.12 21.30 -43.75
CA GLY A 478 7.37 21.69 -43.09
C GLY A 478 7.12 22.65 -41.93
N GLY A 479 7.89 22.48 -40.84
CA GLY A 479 7.73 23.26 -39.61
C GLY A 479 6.59 22.80 -38.69
N GLU A 480 5.71 21.92 -39.17
CA GLU A 480 4.75 21.18 -38.35
C GLU A 480 5.50 20.37 -37.27
N THR A 481 4.92 20.27 -36.08
CA THR A 481 5.54 19.54 -34.97
C THR A 481 4.74 18.33 -34.53
N LEU A 482 5.45 17.27 -34.15
CA LEU A 482 4.91 16.01 -33.67
C LEU A 482 5.58 15.66 -32.34
N GLN A 483 4.81 15.20 -31.35
CA GLN A 483 5.37 14.75 -30.07
C GLN A 483 5.11 13.26 -29.87
N LEU A 484 6.08 12.58 -29.26
CA LEU A 484 6.01 11.17 -28.90
C LEU A 484 6.70 10.96 -27.55
N MET A 485 6.05 10.25 -26.63
CA MET A 485 6.73 9.67 -25.46
C MET A 485 7.17 8.26 -25.82
N LEU A 486 8.44 7.95 -25.59
CA LEU A 486 9.12 6.67 -25.85
C LEU A 486 9.65 6.09 -24.54
N ILE A 487 9.53 4.78 -24.35
CA ILE A 487 10.31 3.99 -23.38
C ILE A 487 11.29 3.17 -24.22
N GLY A 488 12.58 3.30 -23.94
CA GLY A 488 13.66 2.99 -24.89
C GLY A 488 14.31 4.26 -25.45
N ARG A 489 15.25 4.11 -26.39
CA ARG A 489 16.11 5.19 -26.89
C ARG A 489 15.95 5.39 -28.40
N ALA A 490 15.67 6.61 -28.83
CA ALA A 490 15.61 6.93 -30.26
C ALA A 490 17.01 7.03 -30.90
N GLY A 491 17.13 6.49 -32.12
CA GLY A 491 18.28 6.60 -33.00
C GLY A 491 18.05 7.58 -34.16
N ALA A 492 18.59 7.26 -35.34
CA ALA A 492 18.46 8.08 -36.54
C ALA A 492 16.99 8.20 -37.02
N VAL A 493 16.60 9.40 -37.46
CA VAL A 493 15.24 9.75 -37.89
C VAL A 493 15.22 10.12 -39.37
N GLN A 494 14.19 9.68 -40.09
CA GLN A 494 13.89 10.03 -41.47
C GLN A 494 12.53 10.73 -41.57
N GLY A 495 12.39 11.67 -42.50
CA GLY A 495 11.18 12.48 -42.70
C GLY A 495 10.94 13.59 -41.65
N ALA A 496 11.73 13.63 -40.58
CA ALA A 496 11.65 14.66 -39.55
C ALA A 496 13.01 14.93 -38.87
N ARG A 497 13.14 16.10 -38.23
CA ARG A 497 14.26 16.48 -37.36
C ARG A 497 13.82 16.43 -35.89
N ILE A 498 14.61 15.84 -34.98
CA ILE A 498 14.38 16.02 -33.54
C ILE A 498 14.72 17.47 -33.17
N LEU A 499 13.73 18.21 -32.66
CA LEU A 499 13.93 19.53 -32.06
C LEU A 499 14.45 19.41 -30.63
N HIS A 500 13.79 18.57 -29.84
CA HIS A 500 14.09 18.35 -28.43
C HIS A 500 13.86 16.89 -28.07
N ALA A 501 14.80 16.32 -27.31
CA ALA A 501 14.61 15.09 -26.55
C ALA A 501 14.68 15.47 -25.06
N ARG A 502 13.63 15.18 -24.31
CA ARG A 502 13.55 15.44 -22.87
C ARG A 502 13.42 14.13 -22.11
N ASP A 503 14.26 13.94 -21.11
CA ASP A 503 14.13 12.83 -20.18
C ASP A 503 12.77 12.85 -19.47
N ALA A 504 12.15 11.67 -19.39
CA ALA A 504 10.80 11.47 -18.87
C ALA A 504 10.72 10.34 -17.82
N CYS A 505 11.81 9.58 -17.62
CA CYS A 505 11.91 8.66 -16.49
C CYS A 505 12.03 9.48 -15.19
N THR A 506 11.10 9.27 -14.27
CA THR A 506 10.96 10.03 -13.02
C THR A 506 10.75 9.15 -11.78
N GLY A 507 10.48 7.86 -11.97
CA GLY A 507 10.24 6.90 -10.90
C GLY A 507 11.53 6.41 -10.23
N ARG A 508 11.37 5.64 -9.14
CA ARG A 508 12.50 5.17 -8.32
C ARG A 508 13.39 4.11 -8.99
N ALA A 509 12.90 3.48 -10.07
CA ALA A 509 13.65 2.46 -10.81
C ALA A 509 14.37 3.02 -12.06
N CYS A 510 14.43 4.34 -12.23
CA CYS A 510 15.16 4.94 -13.35
C CYS A 510 16.67 4.79 -13.17
N ALA A 511 17.31 3.90 -13.95
CA ALA A 511 18.77 3.80 -14.03
C ALA A 511 19.40 5.12 -14.54
N HIS A 512 18.73 5.78 -15.49
CA HIS A 512 19.03 7.14 -15.95
C HIS A 512 17.75 7.81 -16.48
N GLY A 513 17.70 9.14 -16.54
CA GLY A 513 16.52 9.90 -16.96
C GLY A 513 16.02 9.51 -18.36
N GLY A 514 16.95 9.25 -19.28
CA GLY A 514 16.65 8.87 -20.67
C GLY A 514 16.11 7.46 -20.90
N ALA A 515 15.80 6.66 -19.86
CA ALA A 515 15.15 5.36 -20.01
C ALA A 515 13.71 5.48 -20.54
N ALA A 516 13.10 6.65 -20.36
CA ALA A 516 11.94 7.12 -21.10
C ALA A 516 12.18 8.57 -21.55
N GLN A 517 11.71 8.95 -22.72
CA GLN A 517 11.98 10.25 -23.35
C GLN A 517 10.70 10.84 -23.98
N VAL A 518 10.51 12.15 -23.88
CA VAL A 518 9.57 12.90 -24.74
C VAL A 518 10.36 13.53 -25.88
N LEU A 519 10.05 13.07 -27.09
CA LEU A 519 10.65 13.51 -28.35
C LEU A 519 9.70 14.52 -29.01
N THR A 520 10.23 15.67 -29.43
CA THR A 520 9.54 16.62 -30.29
C THR A 520 10.23 16.65 -31.64
N PHE A 521 9.51 16.25 -32.69
CA PHE A 521 9.97 16.27 -34.07
C PHE A 521 9.43 17.50 -34.80
N ALA A 522 10.22 18.07 -35.71
CA ALA A 522 9.74 18.96 -36.77
C ALA A 522 9.73 18.18 -38.08
N LEU A 523 8.58 18.16 -38.77
CA LEU A 523 8.43 17.46 -40.04
C LEU A 523 9.22 18.19 -41.15
N LEU A 524 9.88 17.42 -42.02
CA LEU A 524 10.57 17.96 -43.18
C LEU A 524 9.56 18.22 -44.32
N PRO A 525 9.72 19.30 -45.11
CA PRO A 525 8.86 19.55 -46.26
C PRO A 525 8.81 18.35 -47.22
N GLY A 526 7.60 17.99 -47.68
CA GLY A 526 7.36 16.88 -48.60
C GLY A 526 7.36 15.48 -47.98
N ALA A 527 7.72 15.33 -46.69
CA ALA A 527 7.72 14.02 -46.03
C ALA A 527 6.33 13.39 -46.01
N ARG A 528 6.22 12.12 -46.43
CA ARG A 528 4.98 11.31 -46.37
C ARG A 528 4.92 10.33 -45.20
N SER A 529 6.04 10.16 -44.51
CA SER A 529 6.14 9.37 -43.30
C SER A 529 7.25 9.92 -42.41
N VAL A 530 7.19 9.59 -41.12
CA VAL A 530 8.29 9.75 -40.17
C VAL A 530 8.70 8.35 -39.73
N SER A 531 9.98 8.01 -39.81
CA SER A 531 10.49 6.74 -39.30
C SER A 531 11.77 6.92 -38.51
N PHE A 532 12.00 6.08 -37.51
CA PHE A 532 13.26 6.05 -36.76
C PHE A 532 13.53 4.68 -36.15
N GLU A 533 14.80 4.33 -36.00
CA GLU A 533 15.22 3.17 -35.21
C GLU A 533 15.11 3.48 -33.71
N ALA A 534 14.59 2.56 -32.91
CA ALA A 534 14.46 2.71 -31.47
C ALA A 534 14.99 1.47 -30.74
N GLY A 535 15.97 1.67 -29.85
CA GLY A 535 16.50 0.62 -28.98
C GLY A 535 15.57 0.34 -27.80
N ALA A 536 15.37 -0.93 -27.48
CA ALA A 536 14.59 -1.37 -26.34
C ALA A 536 15.25 -0.99 -25.00
N LEU A 537 14.44 -0.73 -23.98
CA LEU A 537 14.89 -0.71 -22.60
C LEU A 537 15.08 -2.15 -22.10
N ASP A 538 16.25 -2.45 -21.55
CA ASP A 538 16.46 -3.63 -20.72
C ASP A 538 15.63 -3.49 -19.43
N MET A 539 14.71 -4.43 -19.22
CA MET A 539 13.77 -4.45 -18.10
C MET A 539 14.35 -5.15 -16.86
N SER A 540 15.47 -5.87 -16.98
CA SER A 540 16.13 -6.54 -15.85
C SER A 540 16.54 -5.53 -14.77
N VAL A 541 16.92 -4.31 -15.15
CA VAL A 541 17.26 -3.20 -14.24
C VAL A 541 16.07 -2.68 -13.43
N LEU A 542 14.83 -3.02 -13.82
CA LEU A 542 13.60 -2.64 -13.10
C LEU A 542 13.09 -3.76 -12.17
N ALA A 543 13.65 -4.97 -12.27
CA ALA A 543 13.22 -6.12 -11.49
C ALA A 543 13.69 -5.99 -10.03
N LEU A 544 12.79 -6.24 -9.08
CA LEU A 544 13.14 -6.40 -7.67
C LEU A 544 13.34 -7.90 -7.37
N PRO A 545 14.21 -8.28 -6.42
CA PRO A 545 14.45 -9.69 -6.09
C PRO A 545 13.19 -10.49 -5.75
N GLY A 546 12.15 -9.83 -5.20
CA GLY A 546 10.86 -10.45 -4.90
C GLY A 546 9.95 -10.70 -6.12
N ASP A 547 10.16 -10.04 -7.26
CA ASP A 547 9.31 -10.23 -8.44
C ASP A 547 9.51 -11.63 -9.06
N GLN A 548 10.76 -12.11 -9.05
CA GLN A 548 11.15 -13.41 -9.59
C GLN A 548 10.50 -14.57 -8.83
N GLN A 549 10.20 -14.41 -7.54
CA GLN A 549 9.54 -15.44 -6.70
C GLN A 549 8.14 -15.84 -7.20
N TYR A 550 7.57 -15.06 -8.12
CA TYR A 550 6.26 -15.29 -8.74
C TYR A 550 6.36 -15.63 -10.25
N ARG A 551 7.51 -16.12 -10.73
CA ARG A 551 7.69 -16.64 -12.11
C ARG A 551 8.07 -18.11 -12.10
N HIS A 552 7.63 -18.89 -13.09
CA HIS A 552 8.11 -20.26 -13.26
C HIS A 552 9.53 -20.31 -13.83
N LEU A 553 9.86 -19.40 -14.75
CA LEU A 553 11.18 -19.30 -15.36
C LEU A 553 12.03 -18.27 -14.66
N HIS A 554 13.25 -18.65 -14.33
CA HIS A 554 14.31 -17.77 -13.82
C HIS A 554 15.66 -18.18 -14.41
N VAL A 555 16.68 -17.34 -14.25
CA VAL A 555 18.06 -17.66 -14.65
C VAL A 555 18.86 -18.06 -13.42
N ALA A 556 19.39 -19.29 -13.43
CA ALA A 556 20.29 -19.83 -12.42
C ALA A 556 21.57 -20.30 -13.12
N GLU A 557 22.74 -19.91 -12.62
CA GLU A 557 24.05 -20.29 -13.18
C GLU A 557 24.18 -20.04 -14.70
N GLY A 558 23.58 -18.95 -15.19
CA GLY A 558 23.57 -18.59 -16.63
C GLY A 558 22.64 -19.45 -17.51
N ARG A 559 21.78 -20.28 -16.91
CA ARG A 559 20.83 -21.16 -17.61
C ARG A 559 19.39 -20.88 -17.16
N LEU A 560 18.43 -21.12 -18.04
CA LEU A 560 17.02 -21.11 -17.65
C LEU A 560 16.71 -22.32 -16.78
N ASP A 561 16.06 -22.10 -15.64
CA ASP A 561 15.53 -23.16 -14.79
C ASP A 561 14.06 -22.92 -14.38
N TRP A 562 13.36 -24.02 -14.15
CA TRP A 562 11.95 -24.01 -13.75
C TRP A 562 11.82 -24.15 -12.24
N GLN A 563 11.57 -23.02 -11.57
CA GLN A 563 11.19 -23.06 -10.17
C GLN A 563 9.69 -23.40 -10.02
N PRO A 564 9.32 -24.28 -9.07
CA PRO A 564 7.93 -24.48 -8.73
C PRO A 564 7.39 -23.21 -8.08
N LEU A 565 6.32 -22.64 -8.63
CA LEU A 565 5.53 -21.68 -7.89
C LEU A 565 4.84 -22.42 -6.74
N VAL A 566 5.47 -22.34 -5.57
CA VAL A 566 4.79 -22.59 -4.31
C VAL A 566 3.51 -21.74 -4.33
N SER A 567 2.38 -22.30 -3.90
CA SER A 567 1.17 -21.52 -3.66
C SER A 567 1.34 -20.67 -2.40
N VAL A 568 2.30 -19.74 -2.46
CA VAL A 568 2.51 -18.69 -1.47
C VAL A 568 1.30 -17.78 -1.57
N GLY A 569 0.45 -17.80 -0.55
CA GLY A 569 -0.40 -16.65 -0.27
C GLY A 569 0.53 -15.47 -0.03
N MET A 570 0.66 -14.60 -1.04
CA MET A 570 1.69 -13.58 -1.25
C MET A 570 2.61 -13.27 -0.06
N ALA A 571 3.89 -13.62 -0.19
CA ALA A 571 4.98 -13.12 0.66
C ALA A 571 6.12 -12.66 -0.24
N GLY A 572 6.26 -11.35 -0.45
CA GLY A 572 7.25 -10.81 -1.40
C GLY A 572 7.39 -9.28 -1.46
N THR A 573 6.81 -8.53 -0.51
CA THR A 573 7.17 -7.13 -0.27
C THR A 573 7.00 -6.80 1.22
N VAL A 574 7.88 -5.95 1.74
CA VAL A 574 7.90 -5.56 3.16
C VAL A 574 6.68 -4.70 3.47
N GLY A 575 5.74 -5.25 4.26
CA GLY A 575 4.53 -4.54 4.65
C GLY A 575 3.94 -5.06 5.96
N THR A 576 3.49 -4.10 6.76
CA THR A 576 2.58 -4.24 7.90
C THR A 576 1.47 -5.29 7.69
N ALA A 577 1.44 -6.29 8.57
CA ALA A 577 0.36 -7.24 8.87
C ALA A 577 -0.90 -7.28 7.97
N GLY A 578 -1.15 -8.42 7.31
CA GLY A 578 -2.51 -8.86 6.97
C GLY A 578 -2.68 -9.79 5.76
N THR A 579 -3.29 -10.96 6.00
CA THR A 579 -4.01 -11.86 5.05
C THR A 579 -3.19 -12.73 4.06
N ALA A 580 -3.42 -14.05 4.07
CA ALA A 580 -2.83 -15.03 3.12
C ALA A 580 -3.69 -16.31 2.93
N ALA A 581 -4.74 -16.16 2.12
CA ALA A 581 -5.51 -17.15 1.33
C ALA A 581 -5.36 -18.67 1.57
N THR A 582 -6.48 -19.36 1.74
CA THR A 582 -6.67 -20.83 1.69
C THR A 582 -6.15 -21.47 0.38
N MET A 583 -5.82 -22.77 0.42
CA MET A 583 -5.35 -23.48 -0.79
C MET A 583 -6.45 -23.69 -1.82
N ALA A 584 -6.04 -23.60 -3.08
CA ALA A 584 -6.87 -23.85 -4.24
C ALA A 584 -7.23 -25.34 -4.40
N THR A 585 -8.52 -25.66 -4.29
CA THR A 585 -9.17 -26.33 -5.43
C THR A 585 -9.23 -25.34 -6.60
N SER A 586 -9.54 -25.79 -7.81
CA SER A 586 -9.81 -24.91 -8.96
C SER A 586 -11.13 -24.13 -8.80
N ALA A 587 -11.31 -23.47 -7.66
CA ALA A 587 -12.34 -22.47 -7.45
C ALA A 587 -12.11 -21.37 -8.50
N ARG A 588 -13.07 -21.23 -9.41
CA ARG A 588 -13.33 -19.93 -10.04
C ARG A 588 -13.32 -18.89 -8.92
N PRO A 589 -12.71 -17.70 -9.10
CA PRO A 589 -12.90 -16.63 -8.14
C PRO A 589 -14.40 -16.50 -7.89
N ALA A 590 -14.81 -16.52 -6.61
CA ALA A 590 -16.22 -16.51 -6.23
C ALA A 590 -16.91 -15.41 -7.04
N ALA A 591 -18.04 -15.74 -7.68
CA ALA A 591 -18.72 -14.84 -8.59
C ALA A 591 -19.03 -13.56 -7.81
N ARG A 592 -18.37 -12.44 -8.18
CA ARG A 592 -18.47 -11.20 -7.43
C ARG A 592 -19.92 -10.76 -7.38
N SER A 593 -20.44 -10.59 -6.18
CA SER A 593 -21.78 -10.08 -5.94
C SER A 593 -21.96 -8.75 -6.65
N GLN A 594 -23.14 -8.54 -7.23
CA GLN A 594 -23.52 -7.20 -7.69
C GLN A 594 -23.66 -6.27 -6.49
N VAL A 595 -23.48 -4.97 -6.70
CA VAL A 595 -23.55 -3.95 -5.64
C VAL A 595 -24.39 -2.76 -6.12
N THR A 596 -25.11 -2.11 -5.22
CA THR A 596 -25.65 -0.76 -5.41
C THR A 596 -25.26 0.12 -4.24
N LEU A 597 -24.79 1.34 -4.54
CA LEU A 597 -24.45 2.35 -3.54
C LEU A 597 -25.34 3.58 -3.73
N ASP A 598 -25.98 4.03 -2.66
CA ASP A 598 -26.75 5.27 -2.60
C ASP A 598 -26.19 6.20 -1.50
N ASP A 599 -26.43 7.51 -1.61
CA ASP A 599 -26.06 8.52 -0.61
C ASP A 599 -27.02 8.50 0.60
N ARG A 600 -26.77 9.31 1.64
CA ARG A 600 -27.58 9.29 2.88
C ARG A 600 -29.06 9.61 2.65
N ASN A 601 -29.37 10.33 1.56
CA ASN A 601 -30.70 10.76 1.15
C ASN A 601 -31.34 9.79 0.12
N GLY A 602 -30.64 8.72 -0.28
CA GLY A 602 -31.08 7.74 -1.27
C GLY A 602 -30.72 8.08 -2.72
N VAL A 603 -29.85 9.06 -2.95
CA VAL A 603 -29.43 9.44 -4.31
C VAL A 603 -28.43 8.42 -4.87
N PRO A 604 -28.60 7.89 -6.11
CA PRO A 604 -27.71 6.89 -6.68
C PRO A 604 -26.24 7.35 -6.85
N LEU A 605 -25.32 6.63 -6.22
CA LEU A 605 -23.87 6.87 -6.30
C LEU A 605 -23.15 5.86 -7.21
N TRP A 606 -23.52 4.58 -7.15
CA TRP A 606 -22.89 3.50 -7.94
C TRP A 606 -23.91 2.43 -8.31
N ARG A 607 -24.10 2.17 -9.61
CA ARG A 607 -25.04 1.17 -10.15
C ARG A 607 -24.49 0.62 -11.48
N PHE A 608 -24.92 -0.57 -11.88
CA PHE A 608 -24.56 -1.20 -13.17
C PHE A 608 -23.04 -1.35 -13.44
N GLY A 609 -22.22 -1.48 -12.40
CA GLY A 609 -20.77 -1.69 -12.55
C GLY A 609 -19.91 -0.42 -12.52
N ALA A 610 -20.52 0.77 -12.40
CA ALA A 610 -19.84 2.07 -12.49
C ALA A 610 -20.43 3.14 -11.54
N PRO A 611 -19.66 4.19 -11.21
CA PRO A 611 -20.19 5.34 -10.48
C PRO A 611 -21.10 6.20 -11.38
N THR A 612 -22.09 6.88 -10.80
CA THR A 612 -22.98 7.77 -11.55
C THR A 612 -22.26 9.06 -11.98
N PRO A 613 -22.71 9.75 -13.05
CA PRO A 613 -22.07 11.01 -13.49
C PRO A 613 -21.96 12.05 -12.37
N ALA A 614 -23.03 12.26 -11.60
CA ALA A 614 -23.01 13.18 -10.47
C ALA A 614 -22.01 12.78 -9.37
N ALA A 615 -21.77 11.48 -9.15
CA ALA A 615 -20.75 11.00 -8.23
C ALA A 615 -19.33 11.16 -8.79
N ILE A 616 -19.14 11.05 -10.12
CA ILE A 616 -17.87 11.35 -10.79
C ILE A 616 -17.54 12.85 -10.66
N ASP A 617 -18.51 13.72 -10.96
CA ASP A 617 -18.37 15.18 -10.86
C ASP A 617 -18.12 15.64 -9.41
N ALA A 618 -18.67 14.92 -8.43
CA ALA A 618 -18.42 15.12 -6.99
C ALA A 618 -17.10 14.50 -6.47
N GLY A 619 -16.23 14.00 -7.37
CA GLY A 619 -14.91 13.46 -7.03
C GLY A 619 -14.92 12.08 -6.37
N LEU A 620 -16.06 11.39 -6.30
CA LEU A 620 -16.22 10.14 -5.54
C LEU A 620 -15.72 8.88 -6.27
N ALA A 621 -15.36 8.96 -7.55
CA ALA A 621 -15.03 7.79 -8.35
C ALA A 621 -13.88 6.90 -7.78
N PRO A 622 -12.78 7.44 -7.22
CA PRO A 622 -11.77 6.62 -6.53
C PRO A 622 -12.31 5.89 -5.30
N LEU A 623 -13.19 6.54 -4.53
CA LEU A 623 -13.78 6.02 -3.30
C LEU A 623 -14.82 4.91 -3.56
N LEU A 624 -15.78 5.19 -4.44
CA LEU A 624 -16.88 4.28 -4.77
C LEU A 624 -16.40 3.09 -5.60
N GLY A 625 -15.50 3.35 -6.55
CA GLY A 625 -14.93 2.36 -7.46
C GLY A 625 -15.19 2.69 -8.92
N ILE A 626 -14.12 2.84 -9.71
CA ILE A 626 -14.17 3.08 -11.16
C ILE A 626 -14.87 1.92 -11.89
N ARG A 627 -14.68 0.70 -11.37
CA ARG A 627 -15.22 -0.58 -11.85
C ARG A 627 -15.26 -1.57 -10.68
N LEU A 628 -15.96 -2.69 -10.84
CA LEU A 628 -15.98 -3.79 -9.88
C LEU A 628 -14.59 -4.45 -9.66
N GLU A 629 -13.64 -4.31 -10.60
CA GLU A 629 -12.26 -4.75 -10.42
C GLU A 629 -11.42 -3.84 -9.51
N HIS A 630 -11.91 -2.66 -9.13
CA HIS A 630 -11.23 -1.81 -8.15
C HIS A 630 -11.46 -2.37 -6.75
N ALA A 631 -10.76 -3.46 -6.42
CA ALA A 631 -10.98 -4.27 -5.22
C ALA A 631 -11.02 -3.46 -3.91
N ASN A 632 -10.19 -2.42 -3.78
CA ASN A 632 -10.08 -1.62 -2.57
C ASN A 632 -11.13 -0.49 -2.46
N SER A 633 -11.95 -0.26 -3.49
CA SER A 633 -13.06 0.70 -3.41
C SER A 633 -14.26 0.15 -2.63
N ILE A 634 -15.22 0.99 -2.24
CA ILE A 634 -16.43 0.53 -1.52
C ILE A 634 -17.18 -0.55 -2.32
N ALA A 635 -17.43 -0.35 -3.61
CA ALA A 635 -18.10 -1.36 -4.43
C ALA A 635 -17.26 -2.64 -4.57
N GLY A 636 -15.95 -2.50 -4.76
CA GLY A 636 -15.03 -3.63 -4.83
C GLY A 636 -14.92 -4.42 -3.52
N MET A 637 -15.02 -3.74 -2.37
CA MET A 637 -15.02 -4.32 -1.02
C MET A 637 -16.30 -5.11 -0.75
N LEU A 638 -17.48 -4.50 -0.97
CA LEU A 638 -18.76 -5.17 -0.76
C LEU A 638 -18.94 -6.37 -1.71
N ALA A 639 -18.39 -6.30 -2.93
CA ALA A 639 -18.37 -7.43 -3.87
C ALA A 639 -17.48 -8.62 -3.45
N ARG A 640 -16.72 -8.50 -2.35
CA ARG A 640 -16.00 -9.63 -1.71
C ARG A 640 -16.84 -10.35 -0.66
N LEU A 641 -18.00 -9.82 -0.27
CA LEU A 641 -18.89 -10.45 0.70
C LEU A 641 -19.56 -11.69 0.10
N PRO A 642 -19.80 -12.73 0.90
CA PRO A 642 -20.61 -13.87 0.46
C PRO A 642 -22.05 -13.40 0.22
N SER A 643 -22.58 -13.73 -0.95
CA SER A 643 -23.98 -13.52 -1.28
C SER A 643 -24.74 -14.85 -1.28
N SER A 644 -25.86 -14.91 -0.55
CA SER A 644 -26.83 -15.98 -0.68
C SER A 644 -27.44 -15.93 -2.08
N ASP A 645 -27.28 -17.02 -2.84
CA ASP A 645 -27.85 -17.24 -4.18
C ASP A 645 -27.46 -16.20 -5.25
N GLY A 646 -26.41 -15.40 -5.01
CA GLY A 646 -25.93 -14.38 -5.94
C GLY A 646 -26.75 -13.08 -5.95
N ALA A 647 -27.60 -12.86 -4.95
CA ALA A 647 -28.29 -11.60 -4.71
C ALA A 647 -27.32 -10.38 -4.68
N PRO A 648 -27.74 -9.20 -5.16
CA PRO A 648 -26.95 -7.97 -5.06
C PRO A 648 -26.89 -7.48 -3.61
N HIS A 649 -25.74 -6.93 -3.19
CA HIS A 649 -25.63 -6.18 -1.94
C HIS A 649 -26.08 -4.73 -2.16
N ALA A 650 -26.92 -4.20 -1.27
CA ALA A 650 -27.41 -2.83 -1.32
C ALA A 650 -26.89 -2.05 -0.10
N ALA A 651 -26.17 -0.96 -0.34
CA ALA A 651 -25.57 -0.15 0.71
C ALA A 651 -25.92 1.34 0.60
N ARG A 652 -26.09 1.97 1.75
CA ARG A 652 -26.23 3.43 1.88
C ARG A 652 -24.99 3.99 2.55
N LEU A 653 -24.47 5.10 2.04
CA LEU A 653 -23.36 5.83 2.64
C LEU A 653 -23.87 7.00 3.49
N THR A 654 -23.03 7.49 4.41
CA THR A 654 -23.31 8.70 5.21
C THR A 654 -23.12 10.00 4.43
N LEU A 655 -22.51 9.92 3.24
CA LEU A 655 -22.25 11.07 2.37
C LEU A 655 -23.54 11.76 1.96
N ASP A 656 -23.52 13.09 1.95
CA ASP A 656 -24.49 13.92 1.26
C ASP A 656 -23.90 14.36 -0.09
N LEU A 657 -24.51 13.94 -1.21
CA LEU A 657 -23.93 14.20 -2.53
C LEU A 657 -23.83 15.70 -2.86
N ALA A 658 -24.75 16.52 -2.36
CA ALA A 658 -24.76 17.95 -2.63
C ALA A 658 -23.66 18.68 -1.83
N LEU A 659 -23.43 18.30 -0.57
CA LEU A 659 -22.33 18.81 0.26
C LEU A 659 -20.97 18.32 -0.25
N GLN A 660 -20.90 17.06 -0.68
CA GLN A 660 -19.71 16.49 -1.34
C GLN A 660 -19.34 17.29 -2.59
N ALA A 661 -20.29 17.55 -3.50
CA ALA A 661 -20.03 18.30 -4.73
C ALA A 661 -19.58 19.75 -4.43
N ALA A 662 -20.17 20.41 -3.44
CA ALA A 662 -19.72 21.74 -2.99
C ALA A 662 -18.29 21.69 -2.43
N SER A 663 -17.97 20.64 -1.66
CA SER A 663 -16.65 20.42 -1.07
C SER A 663 -15.59 20.17 -2.13
N GLN A 664 -15.87 19.34 -3.13
CA GLN A 664 -14.98 19.07 -4.25
C GLN A 664 -14.76 20.33 -5.12
N GLY A 665 -15.82 21.05 -5.50
CA GLY A 665 -15.72 22.29 -6.27
C GLY A 665 -14.90 23.38 -5.58
N ALA A 666 -15.11 23.58 -4.28
CA ALA A 666 -14.29 24.49 -3.48
C ALA A 666 -12.83 24.03 -3.36
N LEU A 667 -12.58 22.73 -3.21
CA LEU A 667 -11.24 22.14 -3.12
C LEU A 667 -10.45 22.30 -4.43
N ASP A 668 -11.08 21.99 -5.58
CA ASP A 668 -10.47 22.12 -6.90
C ASP A 668 -10.31 23.58 -7.33
N CYS A 669 -11.18 24.48 -6.86
CA CYS A 669 -11.03 25.90 -7.14
C CYS A 669 -9.98 26.57 -6.25
N ILE A 670 -10.16 26.52 -4.94
CA ILE A 670 -9.36 27.27 -3.98
C ILE A 670 -8.09 26.49 -3.65
N GLY A 671 -8.20 25.23 -3.22
CA GLY A 671 -7.05 24.43 -2.77
C GLY A 671 -6.09 24.08 -3.91
N MET A 672 -6.60 23.59 -5.04
CA MET A 672 -5.75 23.27 -6.18
C MET A 672 -5.30 24.52 -6.94
N ARG A 673 -6.24 25.37 -7.36
CA ARG A 673 -5.99 26.48 -8.30
C ARG A 673 -5.83 27.87 -7.68
N ARG A 674 -5.96 28.05 -6.36
CA ARG A 674 -5.98 29.37 -5.68
C ARG A 674 -7.00 30.38 -6.24
N GLY A 675 -8.05 29.88 -6.90
CA GLY A 675 -9.14 30.70 -7.44
C GLY A 675 -10.14 31.15 -6.38
N ARG A 676 -11.23 31.77 -6.83
CA ARG A 676 -12.39 32.15 -6.01
C ARG A 676 -13.60 31.30 -6.41
N TRP A 677 -14.19 30.63 -5.42
CA TRP A 677 -15.41 29.84 -5.58
C TRP A 677 -16.63 30.66 -5.15
N ASP A 678 -17.66 30.73 -5.99
CA ASP A 678 -18.92 31.45 -5.73
C ASP A 678 -20.08 30.54 -5.28
N GLY A 679 -19.85 29.22 -5.23
CA GLY A 679 -20.88 28.19 -4.97
C GLY A 679 -21.17 27.31 -6.19
N LYS A 680 -20.80 27.74 -7.40
CA LYS A 680 -21.09 27.06 -8.67
C LYS A 680 -19.90 27.04 -9.65
N ALA A 681 -19.12 28.12 -9.70
CA ALA A 681 -18.03 28.32 -10.65
C ALA A 681 -16.73 28.76 -9.95
N CYS A 682 -15.61 28.52 -10.65
CA CYS A 682 -14.29 28.95 -10.21
C CYS A 682 -13.78 30.09 -11.09
N SER A 683 -13.38 31.20 -10.48
CA SER A 683 -12.80 32.37 -11.16
C SER A 683 -11.37 32.65 -10.71
N GLY A 684 -10.53 33.21 -11.59
CA GLY A 684 -9.17 33.65 -11.25
C GLY A 684 -8.19 32.55 -10.82
N GLY A 685 -8.47 31.28 -11.12
CA GLY A 685 -7.59 30.17 -10.76
C GLY A 685 -6.35 30.06 -11.67
N VAL A 686 -5.22 29.67 -11.08
CA VAL A 686 -3.95 29.37 -11.76
C VAL A 686 -3.67 27.86 -11.78
N ALA A 687 -2.75 27.40 -12.64
CA ALA A 687 -2.33 26.01 -12.65
C ALA A 687 -1.67 25.61 -11.31
N PRO A 688 -1.98 24.44 -10.73
CA PRO A 688 -1.30 23.96 -9.53
C PRO A 688 0.18 23.63 -9.82
N PRO A 689 1.10 23.83 -8.85
CA PRO A 689 2.44 23.27 -8.93
C PRO A 689 2.38 21.74 -8.90
N SER A 690 3.37 21.10 -9.52
CA SER A 690 3.47 19.64 -9.58
C SER A 690 3.48 19.02 -8.17
N GLY A 691 2.79 17.89 -8.01
CA GLY A 691 2.71 17.16 -6.74
C GLY A 691 1.77 17.77 -5.68
N ARG A 692 1.17 18.95 -5.93
CA ARG A 692 0.11 19.49 -5.06
C ARG A 692 -1.03 18.50 -4.95
N HIS A 693 -1.51 18.33 -3.72
CA HIS A 693 -2.71 17.58 -3.40
C HIS A 693 -3.43 18.26 -2.23
N ALA A 694 -4.74 18.03 -2.15
CA ALA A 694 -5.60 18.68 -1.17
C ALA A 694 -6.71 17.71 -0.74
N GLY A 695 -7.28 17.94 0.44
CA GLY A 695 -8.43 17.19 0.93
C GLY A 695 -9.25 17.98 1.94
N ILE A 696 -10.55 17.69 2.00
CA ILE A 696 -11.48 18.23 3.00
C ILE A 696 -12.43 17.14 3.48
N VAL A 697 -12.72 17.15 4.78
CA VAL A 697 -13.70 16.26 5.43
C VAL A 697 -14.67 17.09 6.28
N ILE A 698 -15.94 16.67 6.30
CA ILE A 698 -16.99 17.18 7.20
C ILE A 698 -17.65 15.99 7.89
N VAL A 699 -17.79 16.05 9.23
CA VAL A 699 -18.29 14.95 10.08
C VAL A 699 -19.37 15.48 11.02
N ASP A 700 -20.50 14.79 11.13
CA ASP A 700 -21.51 14.99 12.19
C ASP A 700 -21.00 14.38 13.52
N LEU A 701 -20.92 15.17 14.58
CA LEU A 701 -20.24 14.75 15.83
C LEU A 701 -21.12 13.97 16.80
N GLU A 702 -22.43 14.07 16.62
CA GLU A 702 -23.43 13.36 17.40
C GLU A 702 -23.52 11.90 16.94
N THR A 703 -23.43 11.66 15.63
CA THR A 703 -23.56 10.32 15.00
C THR A 703 -22.24 9.69 14.54
N GLY A 704 -21.22 10.50 14.26
CA GLY A 704 -19.98 10.07 13.58
C GLY A 704 -20.10 9.96 12.06
N ASP A 705 -21.22 10.37 11.45
CA ASP A 705 -21.45 10.31 10.01
C ASP A 705 -20.45 11.20 9.25
N VAL A 706 -19.67 10.62 8.32
CA VAL A 706 -18.85 11.39 7.37
C VAL A 706 -19.77 11.92 6.26
N LEU A 707 -20.09 13.21 6.33
CA LEU A 707 -21.05 13.86 5.42
C LEU A 707 -20.40 14.25 4.08
N ALA A 708 -19.11 14.58 4.10
CA ALA A 708 -18.32 14.82 2.90
C ALA A 708 -16.86 14.40 3.13
N ALA A 709 -16.25 13.84 2.09
CA ALA A 709 -14.83 13.51 2.00
C ALA A 709 -14.37 13.77 0.55
N ALA A 710 -13.84 14.97 0.30
CA ALA A 710 -13.38 15.39 -1.02
C ALA A 710 -11.85 15.43 -1.09
N GLY A 711 -11.29 15.17 -2.27
CA GLY A 711 -9.86 14.98 -2.47
C GLY A 711 -9.40 15.36 -3.88
N ALA A 712 -8.20 15.92 -3.99
CA ALA A 712 -7.66 16.44 -5.25
C ALA A 712 -6.14 16.29 -5.33
N GLY A 713 -5.60 16.36 -6.55
CA GLY A 713 -4.15 16.27 -6.85
C GLY A 713 -3.69 14.92 -7.43
N GLY A 714 -4.55 13.89 -7.42
CA GLY A 714 -4.33 12.68 -8.20
C GLY A 714 -4.49 12.93 -9.71
N ALA A 715 -3.87 12.07 -10.53
CA ALA A 715 -4.16 12.05 -11.96
C ALA A 715 -5.63 11.63 -12.21
N PRO A 716 -6.33 12.21 -13.20
CA PRO A 716 -7.70 11.79 -13.55
C PRO A 716 -7.77 10.28 -13.83
N VAL A 717 -8.75 9.61 -13.24
CA VAL A 717 -8.96 8.16 -13.41
C VAL A 717 -10.29 7.92 -14.11
N SER A 718 -10.27 7.10 -15.15
CA SER A 718 -11.45 6.73 -15.93
C SER A 718 -11.43 5.27 -16.33
N ALA A 719 -12.47 4.81 -17.02
CA ALA A 719 -12.43 3.50 -17.66
C ALA A 719 -11.29 3.38 -18.68
N ALA A 720 -10.92 4.46 -19.39
CA ALA A 720 -9.94 4.41 -20.47
C ALA A 720 -8.51 4.10 -19.98
N ASN A 721 -8.08 4.71 -18.86
CA ASN A 721 -6.73 4.53 -18.32
C ASN A 721 -6.62 3.50 -17.17
N TRP A 722 -7.71 2.77 -16.88
CA TRP A 722 -7.79 1.80 -15.77
C TRP A 722 -6.61 0.82 -15.69
N ASN A 723 -6.14 0.28 -16.82
CA ASN A 723 -5.04 -0.69 -16.81
C ASN A 723 -3.70 -0.08 -16.35
N GLU A 724 -3.39 1.16 -16.76
CA GLU A 724 -2.19 1.89 -16.34
C GLU A 724 -2.30 2.24 -14.85
N VAL A 725 -3.45 2.78 -14.43
CA VAL A 725 -3.72 3.14 -13.02
C VAL A 725 -3.67 1.92 -12.10
N ARG A 726 -4.29 0.79 -12.47
CA ARG A 726 -4.25 -0.47 -11.71
C ARG A 726 -2.84 -1.05 -11.63
N ASN A 727 -2.06 -0.98 -12.70
CA ASN A 727 -0.67 -1.46 -12.69
C ASN A 727 0.21 -0.57 -11.81
N PHE A 728 0.01 0.75 -11.85
CA PHE A 728 0.67 1.70 -10.97
C PHE A 728 0.29 1.45 -9.50
N ASP A 729 -1.00 1.28 -9.20
CA ASP A 729 -1.51 0.97 -7.85
C ASP A 729 -0.85 -0.28 -7.24
N ARG A 730 -0.61 -1.32 -8.06
CA ARG A 730 0.08 -2.54 -7.62
C ARG A 730 1.57 -2.35 -7.33
N MET A 731 2.21 -1.31 -7.86
CA MET A 731 3.66 -1.08 -7.75
C MET A 731 4.01 0.05 -6.78
N ASP A 732 3.22 1.12 -6.74
CA ASP A 732 3.29 2.20 -5.75
C ASP A 732 1.86 2.56 -5.28
N PRO A 733 1.25 1.72 -4.41
CA PRO A 733 -0.09 1.95 -3.89
C PRO A 733 -0.19 3.21 -3.03
N ALA A 734 0.94 3.77 -2.57
CA ALA A 734 0.96 4.95 -1.72
C ALA A 734 0.82 6.24 -2.55
N ARG A 735 1.37 6.27 -3.76
CA ARG A 735 1.26 7.39 -4.71
C ARG A 735 0.13 7.26 -5.74
N SER A 736 -0.66 6.19 -5.64
CA SER A 736 -1.73 5.90 -6.60
C SER A 736 -2.81 7.01 -6.63
N PRO A 737 -3.29 7.42 -7.82
CA PRO A 737 -4.42 8.34 -7.93
C PRO A 737 -5.75 7.72 -7.47
N LEU A 738 -5.77 6.43 -7.11
CA LEU A 738 -6.90 5.76 -6.45
C LEU A 738 -6.96 6.03 -4.93
N ARG A 739 -6.07 6.86 -4.37
CA ARG A 739 -6.10 7.26 -2.95
C ARG A 739 -6.81 8.57 -2.77
N LEU A 740 -7.62 8.67 -1.71
CA LEU A 740 -8.36 9.89 -1.37
C LEU A 740 -7.66 10.65 -0.23
N PRO A 741 -7.05 11.84 -0.49
CA PRO A 741 -6.32 12.61 0.53
C PRO A 741 -7.13 13.00 1.77
N ALA A 742 -8.47 12.92 1.71
CA ALA A 742 -9.38 13.17 2.82
C ALA A 742 -9.16 12.24 4.03
N PHE A 743 -8.82 10.96 3.79
CA PHE A 743 -8.57 9.96 4.84
C PHE A 743 -7.43 8.97 4.51
N GLN A 744 -6.65 9.21 3.45
CA GLN A 744 -5.48 8.39 3.10
C GLN A 744 -4.25 9.27 2.83
N HIS A 745 -3.07 8.81 3.26
CA HIS A 745 -1.78 9.45 3.00
C HIS A 745 -0.66 8.40 2.82
N ASP A 746 0.40 8.77 2.10
CA ASP A 746 1.58 7.92 1.84
C ASP A 746 2.52 7.78 3.05
N GLY A 747 2.33 8.58 4.11
CA GLY A 747 3.22 8.65 5.27
C GLY A 747 4.41 9.60 5.08
N GLY A 748 4.42 10.41 4.02
CA GLY A 748 5.41 11.46 3.80
C GLY A 748 5.11 12.77 4.56
N ALA A 749 6.12 13.63 4.64
CA ALA A 749 6.02 14.94 5.30
C ALA A 749 4.93 15.86 4.71
N ASN A 750 4.46 15.59 3.49
CA ASN A 750 3.37 16.31 2.83
C ASN A 750 2.05 16.26 3.61
N SER A 751 1.85 15.27 4.49
CA SER A 751 0.66 15.13 5.36
C SER A 751 0.92 15.55 6.81
N SER A 752 2.01 16.28 7.08
CA SER A 752 2.31 16.85 8.39
C SER A 752 1.28 17.94 8.78
N PRO A 753 0.55 17.80 9.91
CA PRO A 753 -0.48 18.76 10.34
C PRO A 753 0.09 20.12 10.77
N GLY A 754 1.34 20.16 11.22
CA GLY A 754 1.95 21.35 11.83
C GLY A 754 1.08 21.89 12.96
N SER A 755 0.94 23.21 13.03
CA SER A 755 0.28 23.90 14.15
C SER A 755 -1.21 23.60 14.41
N THR A 756 -1.89 22.75 13.62
CA THR A 756 -3.20 22.18 14.04
C THR A 756 -3.04 21.09 15.09
N PHE A 757 -1.92 20.35 15.11
CA PHE A 757 -1.63 19.33 16.14
C PHE A 757 -1.56 19.90 17.55
N LYS A 758 -1.32 21.21 17.69
CA LYS A 758 -1.36 21.90 19.00
C LYS A 758 -2.69 21.76 19.75
N VAL A 759 -3.78 21.40 19.07
CA VAL A 759 -5.04 21.03 19.73
C VAL A 759 -4.88 19.73 20.54
N ILE A 760 -4.17 18.74 19.99
CA ILE A 760 -3.81 17.49 20.69
C ILE A 760 -2.75 17.78 21.77
N SER A 761 -1.74 18.61 21.47
CA SER A 761 -0.77 19.04 22.49
C SER A 761 -1.45 19.74 23.67
N ALA A 762 -2.43 20.61 23.41
CA ALA A 762 -3.21 21.28 24.44
C ALA A 762 -4.00 20.30 25.33
N LEU A 763 -4.67 19.31 24.73
CA LEU A 763 -5.36 18.25 25.47
C LEU A 763 -4.40 17.40 26.32
N GLY A 764 -3.20 17.09 25.81
CA GLY A 764 -2.15 16.41 26.56
C GLY A 764 -1.58 17.25 27.72
N LEU A 765 -1.46 18.57 27.52
CA LEU A 765 -1.06 19.49 28.59
C LEU A 765 -2.12 19.58 29.69
N GLU A 766 -3.41 19.64 29.34
CA GLU A 766 -4.50 19.59 30.33
C GLU A 766 -4.54 18.22 31.06
N GLN A 767 -4.19 17.11 30.39
CA GLN A 767 -3.99 15.82 31.06
C GLN A 767 -2.83 15.84 32.07
N ALA A 768 -1.75 16.59 31.79
CA ALA A 768 -0.64 16.78 32.73
C ALA A 768 -1.02 17.72 33.89
N ALA A 769 -1.83 18.75 33.63
CA ALA A 769 -2.33 19.70 34.63
C ALA A 769 -3.12 19.03 35.76
N LEU A 770 -3.83 17.92 35.48
CA LEU A 770 -4.49 17.09 36.49
C LEU A 770 -3.54 16.50 37.55
N ARG A 771 -2.22 16.52 37.32
CA ARG A 771 -1.20 15.93 38.19
C ARG A 771 -0.11 16.91 38.64
N ASP A 772 0.06 18.06 37.97
CA ASP A 772 0.98 19.12 38.37
C ASP A 772 0.27 20.49 38.41
N PRO A 773 -0.03 21.03 39.61
CA PRO A 773 -0.68 22.34 39.77
C PRO A 773 0.09 23.50 39.14
N ARG A 774 1.41 23.38 38.91
CA ARG A 774 2.19 24.41 38.22
C ARG A 774 1.91 24.42 36.72
N ILE A 775 1.67 23.25 36.13
CA ILE A 775 1.19 23.16 34.76
C ILE A 775 -0.21 23.76 34.70
N ASP A 776 -1.13 23.41 35.61
CA ASP A 776 -2.46 24.04 35.62
C ASP A 776 -2.41 25.57 35.72
N ALA A 777 -1.57 26.12 36.61
CA ALA A 777 -1.36 27.55 36.72
C ALA A 777 -0.83 28.18 35.41
N LEU A 778 0.15 27.53 34.75
CA LEU A 778 0.69 27.95 33.46
C LEU A 778 -0.39 27.94 32.35
N LEU A 779 -1.22 26.90 32.28
CA LEU A 779 -2.33 26.80 31.32
C LEU A 779 -3.42 27.85 31.60
N GLY A 780 -3.68 28.13 32.89
CA GLY A 780 -4.63 29.14 33.38
C GLY A 780 -4.22 30.59 33.13
N GLY A 781 -2.96 30.82 32.76
CA GLY A 781 -2.44 32.14 32.41
C GLY A 781 -1.74 32.81 33.57
N MET A 782 -0.41 32.84 33.52
CA MET A 782 0.46 33.47 34.53
C MET A 782 1.00 34.82 34.05
N PRO A 783 1.38 35.74 34.96
CA PRO A 783 2.16 36.92 34.61
C PRO A 783 3.48 36.53 33.92
N LEU A 784 3.90 37.26 32.89
CA LEU A 784 5.09 36.94 32.08
C LEU A 784 6.37 36.77 32.93
N ALA A 785 6.54 37.57 33.99
CA ALA A 785 7.67 37.46 34.90
C ALA A 785 7.68 36.13 35.67
N ALA A 786 6.51 35.64 36.09
CA ALA A 786 6.37 34.37 36.81
C ALA A 786 6.63 33.16 35.89
N ILE A 787 6.25 33.24 34.61
CA ILE A 787 6.60 32.23 33.59
C ILE A 787 8.12 32.13 33.42
N ASN A 788 8.81 33.28 33.30
CA ASN A 788 10.26 33.34 33.21
C ASN A 788 10.95 32.85 34.50
N GLY A 789 10.36 33.10 35.68
CA GLY A 789 10.79 32.54 36.96
C GLY A 789 10.76 31.02 36.97
N MET A 790 9.60 30.43 36.66
CA MET A 790 9.38 28.98 36.58
C MET A 790 10.36 28.28 35.62
N ALA A 791 10.65 28.89 34.46
CA ALA A 791 11.64 28.36 33.52
C ALA A 791 13.06 28.37 34.13
N ARG A 792 13.47 29.50 34.69
CA ARG A 792 14.80 29.72 35.28
C ARG A 792 15.06 28.80 36.49
N GLU A 793 14.08 28.62 37.36
CA GLU A 793 14.18 27.76 38.56
C GLU A 793 14.52 26.29 38.22
N ARG A 794 14.17 25.83 37.02
CA ARG A 794 14.49 24.48 36.52
C ARG A 794 15.62 24.44 35.48
N GLY A 795 16.33 25.56 35.32
CA GLY A 795 17.44 25.70 34.37
C GLY A 795 17.02 25.74 32.89
N PHE A 796 15.72 25.84 32.57
CA PHE A 796 15.28 25.92 31.18
C PHE A 796 15.67 27.29 30.59
N ALA A 797 16.38 27.28 29.47
CA ALA A 797 16.64 28.46 28.66
C ALA A 797 15.39 28.90 27.85
N PHE A 798 14.23 28.99 28.50
CA PHE A 798 13.01 29.58 27.97
C PHE A 798 12.88 31.03 28.44
N ARG A 799 12.45 31.94 27.55
CA ARG A 799 12.16 33.33 27.87
C ARG A 799 10.97 33.81 27.04
N THR A 800 9.97 34.43 27.66
CA THR A 800 8.80 35.00 26.96
C THR A 800 9.18 36.09 25.94
N GLY A 801 10.23 36.86 26.23
CA GLY A 801 10.80 37.85 25.31
C GLY A 801 11.65 37.28 24.18
N SER A 802 11.82 35.95 24.04
CA SER A 802 12.60 35.35 22.96
C SER A 802 11.72 34.81 21.83
N SER A 803 12.20 34.94 20.59
CA SER A 803 11.58 34.37 19.40
C SER A 803 12.01 32.92 19.13
N SER A 804 12.99 32.39 19.87
CA SER A 804 13.50 31.02 19.77
C SER A 804 13.55 30.31 21.13
N TYR A 805 13.42 28.97 21.11
CA TYR A 805 13.61 28.09 22.26
C TYR A 805 14.51 26.91 21.84
N PRO A 806 15.67 26.68 22.49
CA PRO A 806 16.26 27.46 23.59
C PRO A 806 16.58 28.92 23.18
N ALA A 807 16.48 29.84 24.13
CA ALA A 807 16.79 31.25 23.90
C ALA A 807 18.28 31.41 23.58
N GLY A 808 18.61 32.15 22.51
CA GLY A 808 19.99 32.31 22.03
C GLY A 808 20.51 31.16 21.14
N ALA A 809 19.74 30.08 20.96
CA ALA A 809 20.12 28.97 20.10
C ALA A 809 20.31 29.37 18.62
N THR A 810 19.58 30.38 18.15
CA THR A 810 19.72 30.96 16.80
C THR A 810 21.08 31.62 16.57
N ALA A 811 21.69 32.24 17.59
CA ALA A 811 23.01 32.87 17.48
C ALA A 811 24.17 31.86 17.61
N THR A 812 23.90 30.69 18.19
CA THR A 812 24.89 29.64 18.49
C THR A 812 24.79 28.42 17.57
N GLY A 813 23.85 28.43 16.61
CA GLY A 813 23.62 27.30 15.69
C GLY A 813 22.99 26.06 16.32
N LEU A 814 22.54 26.12 17.58
CA LEU A 814 21.96 24.98 18.30
C LEU A 814 20.55 24.63 17.79
N ALA A 815 20.17 23.36 17.92
CA ALA A 815 18.86 22.86 17.47
C ALA A 815 17.69 23.46 18.27
N HIS A 816 16.81 24.21 17.58
CA HIS A 816 15.84 25.10 18.21
C HIS A 816 14.48 25.14 17.50
N ILE A 817 13.48 25.67 18.20
CA ILE A 817 12.17 26.02 17.65
C ILE A 817 12.05 27.54 17.59
N THR A 818 11.55 28.10 16.49
CA THR A 818 11.24 29.53 16.35
C THR A 818 9.73 29.78 16.33
N ASN A 819 9.30 30.97 16.75
CA ASN A 819 7.94 31.45 16.48
C ASN A 819 7.81 31.95 15.04
N TYR A 820 6.62 31.78 14.44
CA TYR A 820 6.35 32.23 13.07
C TYR A 820 6.55 33.74 12.91
N ARG A 821 7.35 34.15 11.90
CA ARG A 821 7.82 35.53 11.67
C ARG A 821 8.52 36.17 12.89
N GLY A 822 9.22 35.37 13.70
CA GLY A 822 10.03 35.88 14.81
C GLY A 822 9.23 36.52 15.96
N GLN A 823 7.93 36.23 16.08
CA GLN A 823 7.08 36.87 17.10
C GLN A 823 7.55 36.57 18.54
N HIS A 824 7.42 37.57 19.40
CA HIS A 824 7.66 37.49 20.84
C HIS A 824 6.33 37.23 21.58
N LEU A 825 6.37 36.54 22.73
CA LEU A 825 5.15 36.12 23.46
C LEU A 825 4.53 37.27 24.28
N ASP A 826 5.36 38.22 24.70
CA ASP A 826 4.98 39.41 25.48
C ASP A 826 3.88 40.25 24.80
N ARG A 827 4.00 40.48 23.48
CA ARG A 827 3.00 41.20 22.66
C ARG A 827 1.67 40.45 22.49
N ARG A 828 1.57 39.22 23.01
CA ARG A 828 0.39 38.34 22.95
C ARG A 828 -0.18 38.04 24.34
N ALA A 829 0.34 38.69 25.38
CA ALA A 829 -0.21 38.63 26.72
C ALA A 829 -1.44 39.54 26.86
N GLU A 830 -2.45 39.07 27.56
CA GLU A 830 -3.66 39.82 27.90
C GLU A 830 -3.55 40.27 29.36
N ALA A 831 -3.65 41.58 29.63
CA ALA A 831 -3.38 42.17 30.94
C ALA A 831 -2.03 41.71 31.56
N GLY A 832 -0.99 41.53 30.73
CA GLY A 832 0.33 41.05 31.17
C GLY A 832 0.40 39.56 31.53
N ARG A 833 -0.66 38.79 31.27
CA ARG A 833 -0.74 37.33 31.51
C ARG A 833 -0.80 36.55 30.21
N LEU A 834 -0.25 35.33 30.22
CA LEU A 834 -0.26 34.44 29.06
C LEU A 834 -0.49 32.99 29.50
N GLY A 835 -1.49 32.34 28.90
CA GLY A 835 -1.83 30.94 29.14
C GLY A 835 -2.18 30.19 27.86
N LEU A 836 -2.83 29.04 28.01
CA LEU A 836 -3.11 28.11 26.91
C LEU A 836 -4.01 28.73 25.82
N ALA A 837 -4.99 29.55 26.22
CA ALA A 837 -5.90 30.22 25.29
C ALA A 837 -5.14 31.15 24.34
N GLN A 838 -4.32 32.08 24.86
CA GLN A 838 -3.53 32.99 24.04
C GLN A 838 -2.47 32.25 23.21
N ALA A 839 -1.84 31.21 23.79
CA ALA A 839 -0.88 30.36 23.08
C ALA A 839 -1.49 29.63 21.87
N LEU A 840 -2.76 29.19 21.96
CA LEU A 840 -3.52 28.62 20.85
C LEU A 840 -3.94 29.69 19.83
N THR A 841 -4.55 30.79 20.27
CA THR A 841 -5.02 31.94 19.45
C THR A 841 -3.93 32.44 18.51
N TYR A 842 -2.72 32.67 19.05
CA TYR A 842 -1.58 33.20 18.31
C TYR A 842 -0.58 32.12 17.87
N SER A 843 -0.88 30.85 18.14
CA SER A 843 -0.11 29.68 17.67
C SER A 843 1.37 29.69 18.08
N LEU A 844 1.68 30.00 19.34
CA LEU A 844 3.03 30.28 19.85
C LEU A 844 3.90 29.01 19.96
N ASN A 845 4.78 28.78 18.98
CA ASN A 845 5.60 27.57 18.88
C ASN A 845 6.49 27.32 20.11
N THR A 846 7.22 28.34 20.55
CA THR A 846 8.19 28.23 21.66
C THR A 846 7.52 27.88 23.00
N TRP A 847 6.31 28.39 23.24
CA TRP A 847 5.52 28.06 24.43
C TRP A 847 5.13 26.57 24.44
N PHE A 848 4.61 26.06 23.31
CA PHE A 848 4.26 24.62 23.17
C PHE A 848 5.48 23.71 23.25
N ALA A 849 6.63 24.14 22.71
CA ALA A 849 7.87 23.36 22.77
C ALA A 849 8.41 23.24 24.21
N TRP A 850 8.35 24.31 25.01
CA TRP A 850 8.78 24.29 26.40
C TRP A 850 7.77 23.59 27.33
N SER A 851 6.48 23.85 27.19
CA SER A 851 5.45 23.19 28.00
C SER A 851 5.38 21.68 27.74
N ALA A 852 5.65 21.23 26.51
CA ALA A 852 5.81 19.81 26.20
C ALA A 852 6.97 19.18 26.99
N GLU A 853 8.15 19.81 27.04
CA GLU A 853 9.27 19.32 27.86
C GLU A 853 8.96 19.31 29.35
N LEU A 854 8.21 20.30 29.84
CA LEU A 854 7.80 20.37 31.23
C LEU A 854 6.82 19.24 31.59
N SER A 855 5.99 18.80 30.64
CA SER A 855 4.97 17.75 30.82
C SER A 855 5.46 16.32 30.59
N ASP A 856 6.57 16.11 29.87
CA ASP A 856 7.09 14.78 29.56
C ASP A 856 7.93 14.24 30.72
N LEU A 857 7.37 13.24 31.43
CA LEU A 857 8.02 12.64 32.61
C LEU A 857 9.29 11.87 32.25
N THR A 858 9.49 11.48 30.97
CA THR A 858 10.75 10.87 30.52
C THR A 858 11.94 11.84 30.51
N LEU A 859 11.69 13.15 30.69
CA LEU A 859 12.72 14.18 30.86
C LEU A 859 13.01 14.54 32.33
N PHE A 860 12.27 13.93 33.27
CA PHE A 860 12.44 14.09 34.73
C PHE A 860 12.44 15.56 35.21
N GLY A 861 11.76 16.45 34.49
CA GLY A 861 11.63 17.87 34.83
C GLY A 861 12.90 18.73 34.72
N ARG A 862 13.99 18.18 34.16
CA ARG A 862 15.28 18.87 33.98
C ARG A 862 15.37 19.57 32.62
N ALA A 863 16.21 20.59 32.49
CA ALA A 863 16.50 21.24 31.20
C ALA A 863 17.39 20.41 30.25
N GLU A 864 18.25 19.56 30.81
CA GLU A 864 19.15 18.68 30.06
C GLU A 864 19.07 17.23 30.55
N GLY A 865 19.63 16.29 29.76
CA GLY A 865 19.57 14.86 30.03
C GLY A 865 18.15 14.28 30.00
N GLY A 866 17.93 13.22 30.78
CA GLY A 866 16.71 12.41 30.79
C GLY A 866 16.77 11.23 29.81
N ALA A 867 15.62 10.64 29.52
CA ALA A 867 15.48 9.46 28.66
C ALA A 867 14.50 9.71 27.48
N PRO A 868 14.74 10.71 26.61
CA PRO A 868 13.88 10.97 25.45
C PRO A 868 13.82 9.78 24.47
N TYR A 869 14.84 8.93 24.45
CA TYR A 869 14.95 7.75 23.58
C TYR A 869 14.14 6.53 24.01
N LEU A 870 13.37 6.57 25.11
CA LEU A 870 12.50 5.44 25.47
C LEU A 870 11.52 5.14 24.33
N GLN A 871 11.50 3.88 23.88
CA GLN A 871 10.60 3.39 22.84
C GLN A 871 9.53 2.47 23.45
N PRO A 872 8.25 2.56 23.06
CA PRO A 872 7.21 1.66 23.54
C PRO A 872 7.27 0.32 22.80
N LEU A 873 7.35 -0.82 23.52
CA LEU A 873 7.23 -2.16 22.91
C LEU A 873 5.82 -2.50 22.45
N GLU A 874 4.82 -1.90 23.09
CA GLU A 874 3.41 -2.04 22.76
C GLU A 874 2.78 -0.66 22.66
N PRO A 875 1.78 -0.45 21.77
CA PRO A 875 0.98 0.77 21.77
C PRO A 875 0.45 1.06 23.18
N GLY A 876 0.57 2.30 23.63
CA GLY A 876 0.14 2.70 24.97
C GLY A 876 1.21 2.67 26.07
N ALA A 877 2.35 2.00 25.87
CA ALA A 877 3.32 1.73 26.96
C ALA A 877 3.93 2.99 27.61
N LEU A 878 3.96 4.12 26.91
CA LEU A 878 4.49 5.40 27.41
C LEU A 878 3.41 6.49 27.58
N ASP A 879 2.12 6.17 27.38
CA ASP A 879 1.05 7.17 27.30
C ASP A 879 0.80 7.91 28.62
N SER A 880 1.05 7.24 29.75
CA SER A 880 0.92 7.81 31.09
C SER A 880 2.06 8.74 31.49
N VAL A 881 3.18 8.71 30.76
CA VAL A 881 4.41 9.49 31.01
C VAL A 881 4.73 10.48 29.89
N ARG A 882 4.15 10.30 28.70
CA ARG A 882 4.18 11.21 27.55
C ARG A 882 2.75 11.69 27.23
N PRO A 883 2.17 12.60 28.01
CA PRO A 883 0.73 12.87 27.98
C PRO A 883 0.23 13.42 26.63
N ILE A 884 1.06 14.14 25.87
CA ILE A 884 0.73 14.57 24.50
C ILE A 884 0.57 13.37 23.54
N VAL A 885 1.47 12.39 23.62
CA VAL A 885 1.42 11.17 22.79
C VAL A 885 0.25 10.28 23.23
N GLY A 886 0.04 10.12 24.54
CA GLY A 886 -1.08 9.34 25.07
C GLY A 886 -2.44 9.93 24.72
N MET A 887 -2.56 11.27 24.71
CA MET A 887 -3.77 11.93 24.23
C MET A 887 -3.95 11.75 22.72
N ALA A 888 -2.88 11.78 21.92
CA ALA A 888 -2.96 11.48 20.50
C ALA A 888 -3.48 10.05 20.25
N HIS A 889 -2.94 9.05 20.97
CA HIS A 889 -3.42 7.66 20.89
C HIS A 889 -4.89 7.53 21.34
N ARG A 890 -5.31 8.25 22.39
CA ARG A 890 -6.73 8.32 22.82
C ARG A 890 -7.65 8.89 21.75
N LEU A 891 -7.16 9.81 20.91
CA LEU A 891 -7.87 10.35 19.75
C LEU A 891 -7.75 9.47 18.48
N GLY A 892 -7.19 8.26 18.59
CA GLY A 892 -7.06 7.31 17.49
C GLY A 892 -5.81 7.49 16.62
N PHE A 893 -4.83 8.31 17.02
CA PHE A 893 -3.54 8.34 16.32
C PHE A 893 -2.79 7.01 16.50
N GLY A 894 -2.00 6.61 15.50
CA GLY A 894 -1.38 5.29 15.45
C GLY A 894 -2.33 4.16 15.03
N GLN A 895 -3.64 4.42 14.91
CA GLN A 895 -4.66 3.42 14.63
C GLN A 895 -5.29 3.61 13.24
N LYS A 896 -5.59 2.49 12.57
CA LYS A 896 -6.40 2.46 11.35
C LYS A 896 -7.87 2.63 11.72
N LEU A 897 -8.48 3.75 11.37
CA LEU A 897 -9.90 3.99 11.65
C LEU A 897 -10.77 3.20 10.67
N ARG A 898 -11.69 2.39 11.20
CA ARG A 898 -12.69 1.64 10.42
C ARG A 898 -13.91 2.52 10.18
N LEU A 899 -14.41 2.52 8.94
CA LEU A 899 -15.51 3.37 8.49
C LEU A 899 -16.75 2.55 8.07
N ASP A 900 -16.77 1.25 8.33
CA ASP A 900 -17.86 0.33 7.97
C ASP A 900 -19.03 0.34 8.96
N GLY A 901 -18.93 1.08 10.07
CA GLY A 901 -20.02 1.17 11.05
C GLY A 901 -20.34 -0.14 11.78
N GLY A 902 -19.43 -1.11 11.77
CA GLY A 902 -19.63 -2.45 12.33
C GLY A 902 -20.51 -3.36 11.46
N LEU A 903 -20.69 -3.03 10.17
CA LEU A 903 -21.54 -3.80 9.25
C LEU A 903 -20.81 -4.93 8.54
N LEU A 904 -19.48 -4.86 8.42
CA LEU A 904 -18.67 -5.94 7.86
C LEU A 904 -18.41 -7.02 8.92
N PRO A 905 -18.30 -8.31 8.53
CA PRO A 905 -18.12 -9.39 9.50
C PRO A 905 -16.72 -9.32 10.16
N PRO A 906 -16.55 -9.81 11.40
CA PRO A 906 -15.29 -9.69 12.15
C PRO A 906 -14.07 -10.35 11.47
N ASP A 907 -14.29 -11.35 10.63
CA ASP A 907 -13.29 -12.09 9.85
C ASP A 907 -13.06 -11.53 8.43
N TYR A 908 -13.66 -10.39 8.10
CA TYR A 908 -13.52 -9.74 6.80
C TYR A 908 -12.04 -9.52 6.44
N GLN A 909 -11.66 -9.96 5.24
CA GLN A 909 -10.29 -9.88 4.75
C GLN A 909 -9.97 -8.44 4.30
N TRP A 910 -9.59 -7.61 5.26
CA TRP A 910 -9.17 -6.23 5.06
C TRP A 910 -7.82 -6.16 4.33
N ALA A 911 -7.80 -5.48 3.19
CA ALA A 911 -6.60 -5.16 2.43
C ALA A 911 -5.98 -3.83 2.89
N ALA A 912 -4.69 -3.63 2.58
CA ALA A 912 -4.10 -2.30 2.65
C ALA A 912 -4.82 -1.37 1.65
N TRP A 913 -5.15 -0.15 2.09
CA TRP A 913 -5.85 0.88 1.31
C TRP A 913 -7.31 0.63 0.95
N ASP A 914 -7.97 -0.37 1.55
CA ASP A 914 -9.44 -0.50 1.51
C ASP A 914 -10.14 0.83 1.89
N ALA A 915 -11.13 1.24 1.11
CA ALA A 915 -11.73 2.57 1.16
C ALA A 915 -12.59 2.84 2.40
N LEU A 916 -13.14 1.79 3.05
CA LEU A 916 -13.78 1.89 4.37
C LEU A 916 -12.75 1.87 5.53
N GLN A 917 -11.50 2.27 5.28
CA GLN A 917 -10.45 2.37 6.27
C GLN A 917 -9.57 3.61 6.02
N ALA A 918 -9.44 4.48 7.02
CA ALA A 918 -8.48 5.58 6.99
C ALA A 918 -7.03 5.08 7.16
N SER A 919 -6.07 5.76 6.55
CA SER A 919 -4.65 5.60 6.89
C SER A 919 -4.46 5.92 8.37
N ALA A 920 -3.70 5.08 9.07
CA ALA A 920 -3.25 5.41 10.42
C ALA A 920 -2.30 6.61 10.35
N SER A 921 -2.58 7.66 11.12
CA SER A 921 -1.58 8.68 11.43
C SER A 921 -0.44 8.03 12.19
N ASN A 922 0.78 8.48 11.95
CA ASN A 922 1.96 8.01 12.66
C ASN A 922 2.64 9.21 13.32
N ILE A 923 3.09 9.04 14.56
CA ILE A 923 3.98 9.99 15.23
C ILE A 923 5.39 9.40 15.12
N ASP A 924 6.34 10.17 14.61
CA ASP A 924 7.68 9.67 14.41
C ASP A 924 8.33 9.39 15.79
N PRO A 925 9.13 8.32 15.92
CA PRO A 925 9.89 8.05 17.15
C PRO A 925 10.64 9.27 17.66
N ILE A 926 10.62 9.42 18.99
CA ILE A 926 11.34 10.47 19.72
C ILE A 926 12.64 9.83 20.22
N HIS A 927 13.78 10.41 19.86
CA HIS A 927 15.10 10.01 20.34
C HIS A 927 15.80 11.13 21.12
N SER A 928 15.41 12.39 20.87
CA SER A 928 15.99 13.59 21.49
C SER A 928 14.93 14.61 21.92
N ARG A 929 15.34 15.55 22.79
CA ARG A 929 14.50 16.69 23.20
C ARG A 929 14.07 17.56 22.01
N HIS A 930 14.94 17.77 21.02
CA HIS A 930 14.59 18.57 19.85
C HIS A 930 13.45 17.93 19.04
N GLU A 931 13.44 16.61 18.92
CA GLU A 931 12.36 15.88 18.25
C GLU A 931 11.05 15.93 19.03
N LEU A 932 11.08 15.88 20.37
CA LEU A 932 9.91 16.16 21.21
C LEU A 932 9.37 17.59 20.98
N ARG A 933 10.26 18.60 20.93
CA ARG A 933 9.88 19.98 20.63
C ARG A 933 9.20 20.09 19.25
N GLN A 934 9.75 19.46 18.22
CA GLN A 934 9.17 19.42 16.87
C GLN A 934 7.82 18.67 16.82
N MET A 935 7.72 17.54 17.54
CA MET A 935 6.49 16.76 17.68
C MET A 935 5.38 17.61 18.32
N SER A 936 5.65 18.32 19.41
CA SER A 936 4.65 19.14 20.12
C SER A 936 4.02 20.26 19.29
N ILE A 937 4.66 20.68 18.20
CA ILE A 937 4.14 21.68 17.24
C ILE A 937 3.68 21.07 15.91
N GLY A 938 3.65 19.74 15.81
CA GLY A 938 3.06 18.98 14.70
C GLY A 938 3.96 18.69 13.51
N LEU A 939 5.29 18.74 13.65
CA LEU A 939 6.24 18.58 12.53
C LEU A 939 6.82 17.16 12.35
N ARG A 940 6.61 16.26 13.31
CA ARG A 940 7.14 14.89 13.32
C ARG A 940 6.04 13.83 13.39
N MET A 941 5.14 13.92 12.42
CA MET A 941 3.98 13.05 12.27
C MET A 941 3.31 13.26 10.93
N GLN A 942 2.39 12.37 10.59
CA GLN A 942 1.50 12.49 9.45
C GLN A 942 0.06 12.29 9.92
N ALA A 943 -0.88 13.07 9.40
CA ALA A 943 -2.29 12.99 9.75
C ALA A 943 -3.19 13.14 8.52
N THR A 944 -4.40 12.61 8.61
CA THR A 944 -5.45 12.81 7.62
C THR A 944 -6.38 13.97 8.04
N PRO A 945 -7.06 14.64 7.09
CA PRO A 945 -8.17 15.54 7.40
C PRO A 945 -9.23 14.90 8.31
N LEU A 946 -9.61 13.63 8.08
CA LEU A 946 -10.53 12.93 8.98
C LEU A 946 -10.01 12.89 10.44
N GLN A 947 -8.77 12.49 10.69
CA GLN A 947 -8.21 12.47 12.05
C GLN A 947 -8.15 13.88 12.67
N MET A 948 -7.80 14.91 11.90
CA MET A 948 -7.75 16.27 12.42
C MET A 948 -9.16 16.83 12.72
N ALA A 949 -10.16 16.51 11.88
CA ALA A 949 -11.56 16.85 12.14
C ALA A 949 -12.06 16.14 13.41
N LEU A 950 -11.77 14.86 13.60
CA LEU A 950 -12.14 14.11 14.81
C LEU A 950 -11.45 14.68 16.06
N ALA A 951 -10.18 15.10 15.97
CA ALA A 951 -9.46 15.73 17.08
C ALA A 951 -10.07 17.10 17.47
N ALA A 952 -10.41 17.94 16.51
CA ALA A 952 -11.11 19.21 16.77
C ALA A 952 -12.53 18.97 17.30
N GLY A 953 -13.25 18.04 16.69
CA GLY A 953 -14.60 17.64 17.11
C GLY A 953 -14.63 17.08 18.53
N ALA A 954 -13.61 16.34 18.94
CA ALA A 954 -13.52 15.82 20.31
C ALA A 954 -13.42 16.94 21.35
N VAL A 955 -12.77 18.07 21.02
CA VAL A 955 -12.79 19.27 21.88
C VAL A 955 -14.18 19.90 21.95
N GLY A 956 -14.90 19.98 20.83
CA GLY A 956 -16.29 20.46 20.78
C GLY A 956 -17.24 19.58 21.59
N GLN A 957 -17.19 18.27 21.39
CA GLN A 957 -18.12 17.30 22.00
C GLN A 957 -17.69 16.79 23.39
N GLY A 958 -16.43 16.99 23.78
CA GLY A 958 -15.86 16.52 25.04
C GLY A 958 -15.59 15.02 25.14
N LYS A 959 -15.73 14.30 24.02
CA LYS A 959 -15.57 12.85 23.91
C LYS A 959 -14.91 12.46 22.59
N VAL A 960 -14.25 11.32 22.56
CA VAL A 960 -13.73 10.71 21.32
C VAL A 960 -14.91 10.36 20.41
N ILE A 961 -14.79 10.62 19.11
CA ILE A 961 -15.82 10.31 18.09
C ILE A 961 -15.39 9.10 17.26
N ALA A 962 -16.29 8.15 17.05
CA ALA A 962 -16.08 7.01 16.15
C ALA A 962 -16.67 7.34 14.76
N PRO A 963 -15.85 7.53 13.71
CA PRO A 963 -16.36 7.88 12.38
C PRO A 963 -16.98 6.66 11.68
N ARG A 964 -17.97 6.91 10.82
CA ARG A 964 -18.49 5.91 9.87
C ARG A 964 -18.82 6.54 8.53
N LEU A 965 -18.70 5.72 7.48
CA LEU A 965 -18.99 6.07 6.08
C LEU A 965 -20.08 5.16 5.49
N LEU A 966 -20.15 3.91 5.93
CA LEU A 966 -21.24 2.98 5.62
C LEU A 966 -22.37 3.19 6.64
N LEU A 967 -23.54 3.62 6.17
CA LEU A 967 -24.72 3.93 6.99
C LEU A 967 -25.65 2.71 7.12
N SER A 968 -25.80 1.93 6.05
CA SER A 968 -26.50 0.65 6.08
C SER A 968 -25.98 -0.31 5.01
N LEU A 969 -26.14 -1.62 5.25
CA LEU A 969 -25.79 -2.69 4.32
C LEU A 969 -26.86 -3.79 4.41
N ASP A 970 -27.48 -4.12 3.28
CA ASP A 970 -28.52 -5.14 3.15
C ASP A 970 -29.65 -4.95 4.19
N ASN A 971 -30.16 -3.71 4.23
CA ASN A 971 -31.15 -3.20 5.20
C ASN A 971 -30.74 -3.23 6.69
N ARG A 972 -29.52 -3.66 7.04
CA ARG A 972 -28.99 -3.53 8.40
C ARG A 972 -28.40 -2.13 8.62
N PRO A 973 -28.84 -1.35 9.63
CA PRO A 973 -28.25 -0.06 9.94
C PRO A 973 -26.91 -0.21 10.66
N ALA A 974 -26.00 0.74 10.44
CA ALA A 974 -24.73 0.83 11.16
C ALA A 974 -24.94 1.09 12.66
N ALA A 975 -24.09 0.50 13.50
CA ALA A 975 -24.09 0.78 14.93
C ALA A 975 -23.64 2.22 15.20
N SER A 976 -24.17 2.81 16.27
CA SER A 976 -23.61 4.04 16.85
C SER A 976 -22.45 3.66 17.78
N GLY A 977 -21.26 4.17 17.50
CA GLY A 977 -20.06 3.82 18.26
C GLY A 977 -20.12 4.28 19.73
N LEU A 978 -19.61 3.45 20.65
CA LEU A 978 -19.36 3.88 22.02
C LEU A 978 -18.29 4.98 22.04
N THR A 979 -18.56 6.08 22.75
CA THR A 979 -17.73 7.29 22.73
C THR A 979 -17.24 7.62 24.13
N ALA A 980 -15.92 7.53 24.35
CA ALA A 980 -15.30 7.75 25.65
C ALA A 980 -15.07 9.24 25.93
N PRO A 981 -15.34 9.76 27.14
CA PRO A 981 -15.05 11.15 27.49
C PRO A 981 -13.54 11.41 27.45
N LEU A 982 -13.14 12.64 27.09
CA LEU A 982 -11.71 13.00 27.05
C LEU A 982 -11.06 13.03 28.43
N GLY A 983 -11.85 13.32 29.48
CA GLY A 983 -11.39 13.32 30.87
C GLY A 983 -10.42 14.45 31.22
N VAL A 984 -10.48 15.57 30.48
CA VAL A 984 -9.66 16.77 30.69
C VAL A 984 -10.51 18.03 30.57
N ARG A 985 -9.95 19.14 31.05
CA ARG A 985 -10.54 20.48 30.95
C ARG A 985 -10.51 21.00 29.50
N LEU A 986 -11.56 21.70 29.06
CA LEU A 986 -11.76 22.07 27.64
C LEU A 986 -12.05 23.56 27.38
N ASP A 987 -12.46 24.32 28.39
CA ASP A 987 -12.80 25.75 28.26
C ASP A 987 -11.62 26.59 27.72
N ARG A 988 -10.40 26.40 28.24
CA ARG A 988 -9.18 27.07 27.77
C ARG A 988 -8.89 26.77 26.29
N ILE A 989 -9.11 25.52 25.86
CA ILE A 989 -8.86 25.06 24.49
C ILE A 989 -9.92 25.64 23.55
N ARG A 990 -11.20 25.59 23.95
CA ARG A 990 -12.32 26.20 23.22
C ARG A 990 -12.14 27.71 23.09
N ALA A 991 -11.76 28.42 24.15
CA ALA A 991 -11.45 29.85 24.11
C ALA A 991 -10.31 30.16 23.13
N GLY A 992 -9.20 29.41 23.17
CA GLY A 992 -8.11 29.57 22.22
C GLY A 992 -8.50 29.32 20.76
N MET A 993 -9.30 28.27 20.50
CA MET A 993 -9.79 27.96 19.16
C MET A 993 -10.87 28.95 18.66
N LYS A 994 -11.60 29.62 19.57
CA LYS A 994 -12.47 30.74 19.23
C LYS A 994 -11.66 31.99 18.86
N GLY A 995 -10.64 32.30 19.64
CA GLY A 995 -9.72 33.42 19.39
C GLY A 995 -9.06 33.35 18.01
N VAL A 996 -8.71 32.15 17.51
CA VAL A 996 -8.20 31.94 16.13
C VAL A 996 -9.16 32.47 15.06
N ILE A 997 -10.47 32.31 15.25
CA ILE A 997 -11.53 32.73 14.33
C ILE A 997 -11.82 34.23 14.47
N ASP A 998 -11.80 34.77 15.70
CA ASP A 998 -12.22 36.15 15.93
C ASP A 998 -11.13 37.20 15.67
N VAL A 999 -9.90 36.93 16.13
CA VAL A 999 -8.78 37.89 16.09
C VAL A 999 -7.46 37.26 15.62
N GLY A 1000 -7.38 35.93 15.58
CA GLY A 1000 -6.17 35.17 15.30
C GLY A 1000 -6.02 34.78 13.83
N THR A 1001 -5.35 33.65 13.61
CA THR A 1001 -4.80 33.28 12.30
C THR A 1001 -5.82 32.93 11.21
N ALA A 1002 -7.09 32.72 11.53
CA ALA A 1002 -8.15 32.43 10.56
C ALA A 1002 -9.13 33.60 10.34
N ALA A 1003 -9.03 34.68 11.13
CA ALA A 1003 -10.01 35.78 11.11
C ALA A 1003 -10.16 36.49 9.75
N GLY A 1004 -9.15 36.40 8.88
CA GLY A 1004 -9.24 36.89 7.50
C GLY A 1004 -10.20 36.09 6.61
N ALA A 1005 -10.25 34.76 6.74
CA ALA A 1005 -11.04 33.88 5.88
C ALA A 1005 -12.55 33.98 6.15
N PHE A 1006 -12.93 34.29 7.40
CA PHE A 1006 -14.32 34.37 7.86
C PHE A 1006 -14.77 35.83 8.08
N ARG A 1007 -14.12 36.81 7.44
CA ARG A 1007 -14.46 38.24 7.58
C ARG A 1007 -15.66 38.63 6.71
N GLY A 1008 -16.56 39.46 7.27
CA GLY A 1008 -17.64 40.14 6.55
C GLY A 1008 -19.03 39.54 6.84
N ALA A 1009 -20.06 40.37 6.67
CA ALA A 1009 -21.41 40.16 7.23
C ALA A 1009 -22.01 38.76 7.00
N ARG A 1010 -21.80 38.16 5.81
CA ARG A 1010 -22.29 36.81 5.48
C ARG A 1010 -21.82 35.72 6.46
N PHE A 1011 -20.68 35.93 7.11
CA PHE A 1011 -20.10 34.99 8.06
C PHE A 1011 -20.48 35.28 9.52
N ASP A 1012 -21.19 36.36 9.86
CA ASP A 1012 -21.39 36.76 11.27
C ASP A 1012 -22.20 35.72 12.07
N ALA A 1013 -23.16 35.04 11.44
CA ALA A 1013 -23.83 33.88 12.05
C ALA A 1013 -22.87 32.71 12.29
N LEU A 1014 -22.05 32.36 11.29
CA LEU A 1014 -21.08 31.26 11.36
C LEU A 1014 -20.00 31.54 12.41
N ARG A 1015 -19.42 32.76 12.43
CA ARG A 1015 -18.36 33.17 13.37
C ARG A 1015 -18.76 33.03 14.83
N ARG A 1016 -20.04 33.19 15.18
CA ARG A 1016 -20.52 33.06 16.56
C ARG A 1016 -20.34 31.64 17.09
N GLY A 1017 -20.63 30.62 16.27
CA GLY A 1017 -20.51 29.21 16.63
C GLY A 1017 -19.30 28.46 16.04
N LEU A 1018 -18.46 29.11 15.24
CA LEU A 1018 -17.27 28.49 14.63
C LEU A 1018 -16.04 28.60 15.55
N PHE A 1019 -15.37 27.47 15.73
CA PHE A 1019 -14.11 27.32 16.46
C PHE A 1019 -13.09 26.64 15.56
N GLY A 1020 -11.81 27.01 15.61
CA GLY A 1020 -10.82 26.36 14.76
C GLY A 1020 -9.35 26.64 15.07
N LYS A 1021 -8.48 26.03 14.27
CA LYS A 1021 -7.03 26.16 14.34
C LYS A 1021 -6.44 26.08 12.93
N THR A 1022 -5.52 26.98 12.60
CA THR A 1022 -4.69 26.87 11.38
C THR A 1022 -3.39 26.12 11.65
N GLY A 1023 -2.86 25.48 10.60
CA GLY A 1023 -1.55 24.82 10.58
C GLY A 1023 -0.76 25.19 9.33
N THR A 1024 0.56 25.16 9.48
CA THR A 1024 1.55 25.27 8.41
C THR A 1024 2.71 24.36 8.81
N SER A 1025 3.14 23.47 7.91
CA SER A 1025 4.34 22.65 8.03
C SER A 1025 5.24 22.91 6.82
N PRO A 1026 6.50 23.36 7.00
CA PRO A 1026 7.43 23.55 5.88
C PRO A 1026 7.77 22.21 5.19
N LEU A 1027 8.17 22.28 3.92
CA LEU A 1027 8.58 21.12 3.11
C LEU A 1027 10.06 21.15 2.69
N GLY A 1028 10.84 22.18 3.05
CA GLY A 1028 12.24 22.34 2.66
C GLY A 1028 12.47 22.76 1.21
N ALA A 1029 11.43 22.73 0.37
CA ALA A 1029 11.48 23.10 -1.04
C ALA A 1029 11.13 24.58 -1.25
N LYS A 1030 11.94 25.30 -2.03
CA LYS A 1030 11.61 26.66 -2.49
C LYS A 1030 10.53 26.60 -3.59
N GLY A 1031 9.62 27.57 -3.61
CA GLY A 1031 8.67 27.74 -4.72
C GLY A 1031 9.35 28.19 -6.02
N ALA A 1032 8.55 28.63 -7.00
CA ALA A 1032 9.07 29.22 -8.23
C ALA A 1032 10.00 30.42 -7.96
N LYS A 1033 10.89 30.78 -8.89
CA LYS A 1033 11.96 31.80 -8.69
C LYS A 1033 11.45 33.05 -7.94
N GLY A 1034 11.91 33.22 -6.69
CA GLY A 1034 11.56 34.35 -5.81
C GLY A 1034 10.44 34.10 -4.79
N ALA A 1035 9.75 32.96 -4.84
CA ALA A 1035 8.68 32.62 -3.92
C ALA A 1035 9.18 32.12 -2.55
N SER A 1036 8.28 32.13 -1.58
CA SER A 1036 8.42 31.53 -0.25
C SER A 1036 8.73 30.02 -0.31
N GLU A 1037 9.24 29.50 0.81
CA GLU A 1037 9.32 28.05 1.02
C GLU A 1037 7.92 27.43 0.96
N LEU A 1038 7.79 26.32 0.23
CA LEU A 1038 6.54 25.58 0.11
C LEU A 1038 6.21 24.89 1.43
N ALA A 1039 4.93 24.89 1.79
CA ALA A 1039 4.41 24.29 3.01
C ALA A 1039 3.16 23.45 2.73
N THR A 1040 2.91 22.46 3.58
CA THR A 1040 1.56 21.92 3.77
C THR A 1040 0.80 22.83 4.74
N VAL A 1041 -0.40 23.24 4.34
CA VAL A 1041 -1.25 24.15 5.10
C VAL A 1041 -2.57 23.50 5.48
N TRP A 1042 -3.07 23.85 6.66
CA TRP A 1042 -4.21 23.20 7.30
C TRP A 1042 -5.16 24.22 7.93
N PHE A 1043 -6.43 23.85 7.98
CA PHE A 1043 -7.42 24.38 8.90
C PHE A 1043 -8.25 23.21 9.46
N THR A 1044 -8.53 23.22 10.76
CA THR A 1044 -9.44 22.27 11.40
C THR A 1044 -10.27 22.96 12.47
N GLY A 1045 -11.47 22.47 12.74
CA GLY A 1045 -12.40 23.12 13.64
C GLY A 1045 -13.73 22.38 13.77
N TRP A 1046 -14.66 23.00 14.47
CA TRP A 1046 -16.06 22.58 14.50
C TRP A 1046 -16.98 23.81 14.52
N ILE A 1047 -18.25 23.57 14.22
CA ILE A 1047 -19.31 24.57 14.27
C ILE A 1047 -20.45 24.10 15.19
N GLU A 1048 -20.93 24.99 16.05
CA GLU A 1048 -22.03 24.75 16.99
C GLU A 1048 -23.40 24.70 16.28
N PRO A 1049 -24.39 23.98 16.84
CA PRO A 1049 -25.76 23.91 16.31
C PRO A 1049 -26.39 25.29 16.09
N GLY A 1050 -27.27 25.40 15.10
CA GLY A 1050 -27.97 26.66 14.78
C GLY A 1050 -27.12 27.74 14.10
N SER A 1051 -25.80 27.54 13.95
CA SER A 1051 -24.93 28.43 13.16
C SER A 1051 -25.15 28.31 11.65
N LEU A 1052 -25.67 27.16 11.22
CA LEU A 1052 -26.09 26.84 9.85
C LEU A 1052 -27.61 26.59 9.85
N PRO A 1053 -28.38 27.09 8.85
CA PRO A 1053 -29.79 26.76 8.68
C PRO A 1053 -30.02 25.25 8.60
N GLY A 1054 -31.00 24.74 9.33
CA GLY A 1054 -31.40 23.33 9.30
C GLY A 1054 -30.37 22.33 9.86
N GLN A 1055 -29.29 22.79 10.50
CA GLN A 1055 -28.24 21.93 11.06
C GLN A 1055 -28.36 21.82 12.60
N PRO A 1056 -28.96 20.74 13.14
CA PRO A 1056 -29.20 20.57 14.57
C PRO A 1056 -27.99 20.04 15.36
N HIS A 1057 -27.01 19.47 14.67
CA HIS A 1057 -25.85 18.77 15.24
C HIS A 1057 -24.57 19.58 15.03
N ARG A 1058 -23.54 19.36 15.87
CA ARG A 1058 -22.21 19.92 15.63
C ARG A 1058 -21.59 19.26 14.40
N LEU A 1059 -20.99 20.07 13.53
CA LEU A 1059 -20.15 19.55 12.45
C LEU A 1059 -18.68 19.83 12.75
N ALA A 1060 -17.84 18.80 12.74
CA ALA A 1060 -16.40 18.97 12.65
C ALA A 1060 -15.95 19.00 11.19
N LEU A 1061 -14.83 19.69 10.97
CA LEU A 1061 -14.32 19.95 9.64
C LEU A 1061 -12.80 20.09 9.66
N ALA A 1062 -12.17 19.64 8.58
CA ALA A 1062 -10.75 19.86 8.34
C ALA A 1062 -10.47 19.92 6.85
N ALA A 1063 -9.61 20.85 6.45
CA ALA A 1063 -9.12 21.01 5.09
C ALA A 1063 -7.60 21.16 5.09
N PHE A 1064 -6.94 20.61 4.07
CA PHE A 1064 -5.50 20.78 3.85
C PHE A 1064 -5.13 20.93 2.38
N VAL A 1065 -3.97 21.54 2.14
CA VAL A 1065 -3.34 21.69 0.82
C VAL A 1065 -1.83 21.54 0.99
N SER A 1066 -1.19 20.66 0.21
CA SER A 1066 0.27 20.58 0.13
C SER A 1066 0.85 21.56 -0.90
N HIS A 1067 2.16 21.81 -0.85
CA HIS A 1067 2.84 22.68 -1.82
C HIS A 1067 2.20 24.08 -1.93
N SER A 1068 1.82 24.67 -0.79
CA SER A 1068 1.29 26.02 -0.66
C SER A 1068 2.42 27.04 -0.42
N GLU A 1069 2.36 28.19 -1.08
CA GLU A 1069 3.27 29.33 -0.88
C GLU A 1069 2.79 30.29 0.24
N SER A 1070 1.57 30.05 0.74
CA SER A 1070 0.81 30.88 1.68
C SER A 1070 0.47 30.07 2.95
N THR A 1071 -0.26 30.64 3.92
CA THR A 1071 -0.53 30.03 5.24
C THR A 1071 -1.88 29.30 5.32
N GLY A 1072 -2.09 28.49 6.38
CA GLY A 1072 -3.38 27.84 6.65
C GLY A 1072 -4.58 28.78 6.77
N GLY A 1073 -4.37 30.03 7.23
CA GLY A 1073 -5.42 31.04 7.32
C GLY A 1073 -5.80 31.69 5.98
N GLU A 1074 -4.86 31.71 5.03
CA GLU A 1074 -4.99 32.39 3.74
C GLU A 1074 -5.33 31.42 2.59
N HIS A 1075 -5.17 30.11 2.80
CA HIS A 1075 -5.33 29.10 1.75
C HIS A 1075 -6.21 27.90 2.15
N ALA A 1076 -6.04 27.31 3.34
CA ALA A 1076 -6.87 26.18 3.78
C ALA A 1076 -8.21 26.62 4.38
N ALA A 1077 -8.22 27.65 5.25
CA ALA A 1077 -9.45 28.17 5.86
C ALA A 1077 -10.47 28.73 4.84
N PRO A 1078 -10.07 29.42 3.75
CA PRO A 1078 -11.01 29.84 2.71
C PRO A 1078 -11.77 28.72 2.00
N ILE A 1079 -11.20 27.50 1.91
CA ILE A 1079 -11.90 26.32 1.35
C ILE A 1079 -13.14 26.03 2.21
N VAL A 1080 -12.94 25.93 3.53
CA VAL A 1080 -14.03 25.71 4.48
C VAL A 1080 -15.03 26.87 4.47
N ALA A 1081 -14.55 28.11 4.46
CA ALA A 1081 -15.42 29.29 4.39
C ALA A 1081 -16.34 29.26 3.16
N ALA A 1082 -15.84 28.84 2.01
CA ALA A 1082 -16.62 28.71 0.78
C ALA A 1082 -17.69 27.61 0.86
N VAL A 1083 -17.37 26.46 1.45
CA VAL A 1083 -18.34 25.35 1.63
C VAL A 1083 -19.44 25.70 2.65
N LEU A 1084 -19.08 26.31 3.78
CA LEU A 1084 -20.05 26.76 4.79
C LEU A 1084 -20.98 27.84 4.23
N ALA A 1085 -20.44 28.83 3.51
CA ALA A 1085 -21.26 29.87 2.86
C ALA A 1085 -22.19 29.28 1.79
N SER A 1086 -21.72 28.32 0.99
CA SER A 1086 -22.55 27.61 0.00
C SER A 1086 -23.69 26.83 0.65
N SER A 1087 -23.53 26.40 1.90
CA SER A 1087 -24.53 25.64 2.65
C SER A 1087 -25.63 26.55 3.23
N GLN A 1088 -25.31 27.80 3.59
CA GLN A 1088 -26.30 28.78 4.06
C GLN A 1088 -27.36 29.12 2.99
N GLY A 1089 -26.97 29.24 1.73
CA GLY A 1089 -27.87 29.66 0.64
C GLY A 1089 -28.84 28.58 0.13
N ARG A 1090 -28.70 27.32 0.55
CA ARG A 1090 -29.40 26.17 -0.07
C ARG A 1090 -30.82 25.91 0.46
N GLN A 1091 -31.25 26.52 1.56
CA GLN A 1091 -32.61 26.35 2.11
C GLN A 1091 -33.58 27.51 1.79
N HIS A 1092 -33.23 28.44 0.89
CA HIS A 1092 -34.12 29.54 0.47
C HIS A 1092 -34.86 29.32 -0.87
N GLY A 1093 -34.90 28.08 -1.37
CA GLY A 1093 -35.87 27.64 -2.38
C GLY A 1093 -36.40 26.25 -2.00
N PRO A 1094 -37.70 25.96 -2.13
CA PRO A 1094 -38.65 26.56 -3.09
C PRO A 1094 -39.71 27.52 -2.51
N ASP A 1095 -39.85 27.64 -1.18
CA ASP A 1095 -41.01 28.31 -0.56
C ASP A 1095 -41.15 29.81 -0.87
N GLN A 1096 -40.07 30.49 -1.24
CA GLN A 1096 -40.12 31.92 -1.59
C GLN A 1096 -40.73 32.16 -2.98
N GLN A 1097 -40.49 31.28 -3.95
CA GLN A 1097 -41.12 31.37 -5.28
C GLN A 1097 -42.64 31.13 -5.20
N ASN A 1098 -43.09 30.24 -4.31
CA ASN A 1098 -44.52 30.03 -4.05
C ASN A 1098 -45.22 31.18 -3.30
N ARG A 1099 -44.47 32.09 -2.67
CA ARG A 1099 -45.03 33.32 -2.07
C ARG A 1099 -45.08 34.48 -3.06
N GLU A 1100 -44.07 34.64 -3.91
CA GLU A 1100 -44.10 35.67 -4.97
C GLU A 1100 -45.09 35.34 -6.11
N GLN A 1101 -45.34 34.06 -6.40
CA GLN A 1101 -46.40 33.65 -7.34
C GLN A 1101 -47.83 33.69 -6.76
N LYS A 1102 -47.99 33.87 -5.44
CA LYS A 1102 -49.29 34.13 -4.79
C LYS A 1102 -49.51 35.60 -4.42
N GLY A 1103 -48.59 36.48 -4.83
CA GLY A 1103 -48.64 37.93 -4.64
C GLY A 1103 -48.78 38.70 -5.95
N LYS A 1104 -49.41 38.10 -6.97
CA LYS A 1104 -49.81 38.71 -8.24
C LYS A 1104 -51.25 38.35 -8.55
#